data_AF-A0AAD2CGA3-F1
#
_entry.id   AF-A0AAD2CGA3-F1
#
_cell.length_a   1.000
_cell.length_b   1.000
_cell.length_c   1.000
_cell.angle_alpha   90.00
_cell.angle_beta   90.00
_cell.angle_gamma   90.00
#
_symmetry.space_group_name_H-M   'P 1'
#
loop_
_entity.id
_entity.type
_entity.pdbx_description
1 polymer ?
#
loop_
_entity_poly.entity_id
_entity_poly.type
_entity_poly.pdbx_seq_one_letter_code
_entity_poly.pdbx_strand_id
1 'polypeptide(L)'
;MKFAAFSALLFSMANSESAINDFQDEGKVHLATTGSVDELAKIDAHAAQARQLDGHGPSMCTMKPFDRDAIIERYAMNMSNPEHVMAIDAVMAGDLNIGTITALLPESSDAMRVGALVEDGKSGATNFPHGPIKALFTVGEINACEENHGDVYTGVPDGMGAYLVDDDTVRLIVQSESYGQLRYETWAYPVNMDESRRQLPVGPRTSGATFTGSHVQYTDFDRHGLADFMEYDGPAAHIVKGFGQVAHTYYNLAGDLIGPRDTSDTTPTGAHYSNTDADGKWAMEEYPSEADWMMQSLCSAHLEEKHQWGEGIGFEDDIYITNEEWMRYAPNATYVGLSMHAIDLANGVDYAVGSVTLSGFEKITELNPQHPDYVILGVSGYNGDYTNGEREVNERNAEYGPRDDGNDYVAPENVVPARIYVGMKGKMEDGSDAPADDFLARNGLRYGKVYGFAADMTVDKDTSGLFRDNYHKCRENGSSVDGKFVAINWQWDGVVKNFRHDGAWEFQNNVPGHEGNWKWWNSAGYNGGGAKTEHLSPDTRPGNTAFVQGSTAGYFGHYYLRNVADVLDAADGLPSEFDSIYYVYQGENPVNDQIARGGEGKYNVVDVCFDLNNAQRNCDADYSVQSTFEDVDGLEIIAAKEGLYAVIQEDSGNDLGERMFISSLLEHNLDGHELGYHFMAMSGGKYNTRMAEGVGIPAGSNTEGNAHEFSGVIDLSGILKKATSESRRELNTQGVDKGFEISAGDGYGKRQCELEVPINEKLIALGLQAHNMNGGIVGALKADRGGQVLIYQPNI
;
A
#
# COMPACT_ATOMS: atom_id res chain seq x y z
N MET A 1 6.72 58.23 -27.42
CA MET A 1 5.44 58.80 -27.92
C MET A 1 4.35 58.18 -27.06
N LYS A 2 3.89 58.73 -25.93
CA LYS A 2 3.00 59.89 -25.65
C LYS A 2 1.64 59.90 -26.37
N PHE A 3 0.60 59.87 -25.51
CA PHE A 3 -0.84 60.14 -25.62
C PHE A 3 -1.76 58.95 -25.99
N ALA A 4 -2.64 58.44 -25.09
CA ALA A 4 -3.86 59.01 -24.45
C ALA A 4 -5.08 58.92 -25.40
N ALA A 5 -6.36 58.79 -25.02
CA ALA A 5 -7.09 58.79 -23.76
C ALA A 5 -8.59 58.50 -24.07
N PHE A 6 -9.33 58.11 -23.04
CA PHE A 6 -10.73 58.51 -22.73
C PHE A 6 -11.96 57.85 -23.39
N SER A 7 -12.78 57.27 -22.48
CA SER A 7 -14.23 57.48 -22.23
C SER A 7 -15.26 57.11 -23.31
N ALA A 8 -16.52 56.81 -23.01
CA ALA A 8 -17.33 56.36 -21.86
C ALA A 8 -18.80 56.43 -22.36
N LEU A 9 -19.75 55.89 -21.57
CA LEU A 9 -21.22 56.09 -21.66
C LEU A 9 -21.95 55.36 -22.81
N LEU A 10 -23.19 54.85 -22.69
CA LEU A 10 -24.12 54.54 -21.59
C LEU A 10 -25.35 53.86 -22.28
N PHE A 11 -26.01 52.89 -21.61
CA PHE A 11 -27.43 52.48 -21.71
C PHE A 11 -28.06 52.12 -23.08
N SER A 12 -28.64 50.92 -23.16
CA SER A 12 -30.08 50.75 -22.91
C SER A 12 -30.47 49.26 -22.82
N MET A 13 -31.17 48.91 -21.75
CA MET A 13 -31.96 47.69 -21.60
C MET A 13 -33.13 47.66 -22.59
N ALA A 14 -33.48 46.47 -23.09
CA ALA A 14 -34.87 46.02 -23.19
C ALA A 14 -34.92 44.52 -23.49
N ASN A 15 -35.49 43.78 -22.54
CA ASN A 15 -35.92 42.39 -22.66
C ASN A 15 -37.08 42.25 -23.67
N SER A 16 -37.16 41.09 -24.32
CA SER A 16 -38.44 40.37 -24.49
C SER A 16 -38.19 38.89 -24.81
N GLU A 17 -38.43 38.05 -23.80
CA GLU A 17 -39.23 36.81 -23.83
C GLU A 17 -40.23 36.75 -25.01
N SER A 18 -40.71 35.64 -25.57
CA SER A 18 -40.73 34.21 -25.25
C SER A 18 -41.46 33.47 -26.40
N ALA A 19 -41.64 32.14 -26.23
CA ALA A 19 -42.60 31.22 -26.85
C ALA A 19 -42.02 30.33 -27.97
N ILE A 20 -41.77 29.03 -27.78
CA ILE A 20 -42.61 27.88 -27.38
C ILE A 20 -43.45 27.30 -28.56
N ASN A 21 -43.07 26.05 -28.89
CA ASN A 21 -43.77 24.88 -29.45
C ASN A 21 -44.41 24.89 -30.86
N ASP A 22 -43.93 23.97 -31.71
CA ASP A 22 -44.62 22.73 -32.15
C ASP A 22 -43.68 21.97 -33.14
N PHE A 23 -43.15 20.78 -32.85
CA PHE A 23 -43.69 19.40 -32.91
C PHE A 23 -43.96 18.81 -34.32
N GLN A 24 -43.25 17.69 -34.57
CA GLN A 24 -43.65 16.41 -35.21
C GLN A 24 -43.03 15.94 -36.54
N ASP A 25 -42.53 14.69 -36.43
CA ASP A 25 -42.37 13.60 -37.41
C ASP A 25 -41.21 13.66 -38.42
N GLU A 26 -40.45 12.59 -38.72
CA GLU A 26 -40.49 11.16 -38.41
C GLU A 26 -39.11 10.56 -38.82
N GLY A 27 -38.58 9.56 -38.09
CA GLY A 27 -37.35 8.86 -38.52
C GLY A 27 -36.78 7.88 -37.48
N LYS A 28 -37.37 6.68 -37.40
CA LYS A 28 -36.99 5.59 -36.49
C LYS A 28 -35.64 4.96 -36.87
N VAL A 29 -34.73 4.86 -35.90
CA VAL A 29 -33.69 3.80 -35.83
C VAL A 29 -33.86 3.12 -34.47
N HIS A 30 -34.03 1.80 -34.48
CA HIS A 30 -34.18 0.98 -33.28
C HIS A 30 -32.80 0.68 -32.67
N LEU A 31 -32.51 1.27 -31.51
CA LEU A 31 -31.58 0.74 -30.51
C LEU A 31 -32.41 0.35 -29.28
N ALA A 32 -32.26 -0.89 -28.85
CA ALA A 32 -32.92 -1.40 -27.65
C ALA A 32 -32.11 -0.97 -26.43
N THR A 33 -32.52 0.13 -25.80
CA THR A 33 -32.13 0.52 -24.45
C THR A 33 -33.38 0.48 -23.57
N THR A 34 -33.44 -0.43 -22.61
CA THR A 34 -34.36 -0.36 -21.49
C THR A 34 -33.58 -0.48 -20.19
N GLY A 35 -32.83 0.58 -19.87
CA GLY A 35 -32.58 0.99 -18.49
C GLY A 35 -33.30 2.32 -18.31
N SER A 36 -34.26 2.39 -17.39
CA SER A 36 -35.02 3.61 -17.16
C SER A 36 -34.14 4.67 -16.51
N VAL A 37 -34.33 5.93 -16.90
CA VAL A 37 -33.66 7.13 -16.38
C VAL A 37 -33.78 7.29 -14.84
N ASP A 38 -34.64 6.49 -14.18
CA ASP A 38 -34.79 6.40 -12.72
C ASP A 38 -33.77 5.50 -12.00
N GLU A 39 -32.98 4.67 -12.71
CA GLU A 39 -31.92 3.86 -12.08
C GLU A 39 -30.57 4.58 -12.00
N LEU A 40 -30.22 5.38 -13.02
CA LEU A 40 -29.03 6.25 -12.98
C LEU A 40 -29.16 7.33 -11.89
N ALA A 41 -30.38 7.81 -11.62
CA ALA A 41 -30.64 8.77 -10.55
C ALA A 41 -30.55 8.17 -9.13
N LYS A 42 -30.55 6.84 -8.97
CA LYS A 42 -30.38 6.18 -7.66
C LYS A 42 -28.92 5.91 -7.32
N ILE A 43 -28.08 5.73 -8.34
CA ILE A 43 -26.62 5.64 -8.18
C ILE A 43 -26.06 7.01 -7.77
N ASP A 44 -26.59 8.10 -8.35
CA ASP A 44 -26.24 9.49 -7.94
C ASP A 44 -26.82 9.92 -6.58
N ALA A 45 -27.91 9.30 -6.11
CA ALA A 45 -28.58 9.70 -4.87
C ALA A 45 -27.80 9.31 -3.60
N HIS A 46 -26.95 8.28 -3.64
CA HIS A 46 -26.08 7.92 -2.52
C HIS A 46 -24.85 8.83 -2.44
N ALA A 47 -24.29 9.25 -3.58
CA ALA A 47 -23.28 10.32 -3.63
C ALA A 47 -23.86 11.68 -3.20
N ALA A 48 -25.15 11.93 -3.43
CA ALA A 48 -25.84 13.15 -3.00
C ALA A 48 -26.20 13.15 -1.49
N GLN A 49 -26.32 11.99 -0.84
CA GLN A 49 -26.53 11.93 0.61
C GLN A 49 -25.27 12.30 1.40
N ALA A 50 -24.07 12.08 0.82
CA ALA A 50 -22.82 12.64 1.30
C ALA A 50 -22.75 14.18 1.11
N ARG A 51 -23.37 14.72 0.05
CA ARG A 51 -23.45 16.19 -0.19
C ARG A 51 -24.49 16.92 0.67
N GLN A 52 -25.38 16.22 1.37
CA GLN A 52 -26.43 16.85 2.18
C GLN A 52 -26.01 17.20 3.63
N LEU A 53 -24.72 17.15 3.94
CA LEU A 53 -24.11 17.80 5.11
C LEU A 53 -23.69 19.27 4.85
N ASP A 54 -24.08 19.83 3.70
CA ASP A 54 -23.88 21.24 3.34
C ASP A 54 -24.63 22.19 4.29
N GLY A 55 -23.93 22.60 5.35
CA GLY A 55 -24.40 23.63 6.28
C GLY A 55 -23.36 24.17 7.27
N HIS A 56 -22.19 23.55 7.41
CA HIS A 56 -21.13 24.00 8.30
C HIS A 56 -19.80 24.00 7.55
N GLY A 57 -19.16 25.18 7.43
CA GLY A 57 -17.75 25.22 6.99
C GLY A 57 -16.90 24.32 7.89
N PRO A 58 -15.78 23.78 7.40
CA PRO A 58 -15.12 22.65 8.05
C PRO A 58 -14.58 23.09 9.42
N SER A 59 -15.21 22.62 10.49
CA SER A 59 -14.66 22.79 11.83
C SER A 59 -13.52 21.80 11.99
N MET A 60 -12.35 22.27 12.43
CA MET A 60 -11.32 21.38 13.00
C MET A 60 -11.95 20.39 13.99
N CYS A 61 -11.32 19.23 14.17
CA CYS A 61 -11.86 18.24 15.08
C CYS A 61 -12.14 18.86 16.46
N THR A 62 -13.32 18.59 17.01
CA THR A 62 -13.68 19.07 18.35
C THR A 62 -12.98 18.18 19.36
N MET A 63 -11.88 18.69 19.92
CA MET A 63 -11.13 17.96 20.95
C MET A 63 -11.95 17.83 22.22
N LYS A 64 -11.94 16.63 22.80
CA LYS A 64 -12.56 16.33 24.09
C LYS A 64 -11.46 16.02 25.12
N PRO A 65 -11.57 16.51 26.37
CA PRO A 65 -10.66 16.09 27.42
C PRO A 65 -10.79 14.59 27.70
N PHE A 66 -9.66 13.92 27.89
CA PHE A 66 -9.65 12.52 28.28
C PHE A 66 -10.21 12.30 29.69
N ASP A 67 -10.91 11.17 29.87
CA ASP A 67 -11.29 10.66 31.18
C ASP A 67 -10.27 9.61 31.62
N ARG A 68 -9.64 9.83 32.77
CA ARG A 68 -8.55 8.98 33.27
C ARG A 68 -9.00 7.53 33.47
N ASP A 69 -10.15 7.34 34.09
CA ASP A 69 -10.63 6.00 34.44
C ASP A 69 -11.08 5.24 33.18
N ALA A 70 -11.67 5.94 32.21
CA ALA A 70 -12.06 5.36 30.94
C ALA A 70 -10.85 4.84 30.13
N ILE A 71 -9.73 5.58 30.09
CA ILE A 71 -8.51 5.13 29.41
C ILE A 71 -7.87 3.93 30.14
N ILE A 72 -7.84 3.96 31.47
CA ILE A 72 -7.34 2.84 32.29
C ILE A 72 -8.17 1.58 32.03
N GLU A 73 -9.50 1.69 32.03
CA GLU A 73 -10.41 0.57 31.76
C GLU A 73 -10.24 0.06 30.34
N ARG A 74 -10.20 0.95 29.35
CA ARG A 74 -10.08 0.61 27.93
C ARG A 74 -8.86 -0.26 27.67
N TYR A 75 -7.68 0.18 28.09
CA TYR A 75 -6.43 -0.54 27.80
C TYR A 75 -6.04 -1.56 28.88
N ALA A 76 -6.94 -1.84 29.83
CA ALA A 76 -6.70 -2.71 30.97
C ALA A 76 -5.41 -2.35 31.72
N MET A 77 -5.17 -1.05 31.95
CA MET A 77 -3.91 -0.56 32.49
C MET A 77 -3.68 -1.01 33.94
N ASN A 78 -2.51 -1.58 34.22
CA ASN A 78 -2.09 -1.93 35.58
C ASN A 78 -1.46 -0.72 36.28
N MET A 79 -2.21 -0.06 37.15
CA MET A 79 -1.75 1.13 37.89
C MET A 79 -0.68 0.85 38.96
N SER A 80 -0.25 -0.40 39.12
CA SER A 80 0.97 -0.75 39.88
C SER A 80 2.24 -0.76 39.01
N ASN A 81 2.09 -0.74 37.67
CA ASN A 81 3.19 -0.63 36.72
C ASN A 81 3.54 0.87 36.52
N PRO A 82 4.77 1.32 36.84
CA PRO A 82 5.20 2.70 36.62
C PRO A 82 5.05 3.19 35.18
N GLU A 83 5.24 2.33 34.18
CA GLU A 83 5.12 2.70 32.77
C GLU A 83 3.67 3.07 32.41
N HIS A 84 2.69 2.34 32.95
CA HIS A 84 1.27 2.66 32.75
C HIS A 84 0.89 3.96 33.45
N VAL A 85 1.47 4.24 34.62
CA VAL A 85 1.28 5.51 35.34
C VAL A 85 1.83 6.68 34.51
N MET A 86 3.03 6.53 33.93
CA MET A 86 3.63 7.54 33.07
C MET A 86 2.81 7.76 31.79
N ALA A 87 2.35 6.69 31.16
CA ALA A 87 1.53 6.77 29.95
C ALA A 87 0.22 7.52 30.21
N ILE A 88 -0.53 7.16 31.26
CA ILE A 88 -1.78 7.86 31.57
C ILE A 88 -1.54 9.32 31.95
N ASP A 89 -0.46 9.65 32.66
CA ASP A 89 -0.15 11.04 33.01
C ASP A 89 0.19 11.88 31.75
N ALA A 90 0.89 11.30 30.78
CA ALA A 90 1.16 11.94 29.48
C ALA A 90 -0.11 12.13 28.64
N VAL A 91 -1.02 11.15 28.60
CA VAL A 91 -2.34 11.28 27.96
C VAL A 91 -3.14 12.42 28.62
N MET A 92 -3.20 12.47 29.95
CA MET A 92 -3.92 13.52 30.67
C MET A 92 -3.31 14.92 30.48
N ALA A 93 -2.01 15.02 30.19
CA ALA A 93 -1.34 16.28 29.88
C ALA A 93 -1.65 16.79 28.46
N GLY A 94 -2.16 15.92 27.57
CA GLY A 94 -2.35 16.24 26.15
C GLY A 94 -1.08 16.16 25.32
N ASP A 95 0.00 15.61 25.89
CA ASP A 95 1.32 15.51 25.23
C ASP A 95 1.35 14.42 24.14
N LEU A 96 0.31 13.61 24.06
CA LEU A 96 0.20 12.45 23.17
C LEU A 96 -0.95 12.57 22.17
N ASN A 97 -1.54 13.75 21.96
CA ASN A 97 -2.54 13.89 20.90
C ASN A 97 -1.90 13.58 19.54
N ILE A 98 -2.63 12.93 18.64
CA ILE A 98 -2.12 12.60 17.29
C ILE A 98 -1.48 13.83 16.62
N GLY A 99 -0.25 13.64 16.15
CA GLY A 99 0.58 14.65 15.49
C GLY A 99 1.31 15.63 16.40
N THR A 100 1.36 15.40 17.72
CA THR A 100 2.02 16.30 18.69
C THR A 100 3.52 16.07 18.76
N ILE A 101 3.97 14.84 18.57
CA ILE A 101 5.37 14.45 18.63
C ILE A 101 6.08 14.92 17.35
N THR A 102 7.05 15.82 17.53
CA THR A 102 7.90 16.33 16.42
C THR A 102 9.29 15.71 16.40
N ALA A 103 9.63 14.89 17.40
CA ALA A 103 10.90 14.17 17.41
C ALA A 103 10.94 13.15 16.27
N LEU A 104 12.11 12.86 15.72
CA LEU A 104 12.29 12.00 14.56
C LEU A 104 13.03 10.71 14.93
N LEU A 105 12.44 9.58 14.55
CA LEU A 105 13.09 8.29 14.51
C LEU A 105 14.23 8.24 13.49
N PRO A 106 14.04 8.64 12.21
CA PRO A 106 15.10 8.53 11.23
C PRO A 106 16.24 9.50 11.52
N GLU A 107 17.42 9.16 11.03
CA GLU A 107 18.64 9.95 11.17
C GLU A 107 19.28 10.23 9.81
N SER A 108 19.89 11.40 9.71
CA SER A 108 20.76 11.76 8.59
C SER A 108 22.15 11.12 8.72
N SER A 109 22.61 10.89 9.95
CA SER A 109 23.86 10.22 10.31
C SER A 109 23.72 9.70 11.74
N ASP A 110 24.52 8.71 12.15
CA ASP A 110 24.56 8.23 13.52
C ASP A 110 24.86 9.39 14.48
N ALA A 111 24.01 9.56 15.50
CA ALA A 111 24.06 10.72 16.39
C ALA A 111 25.44 10.91 17.04
N MET A 112 26.02 9.87 17.62
CA MET A 112 27.32 9.96 18.28
C MET A 112 28.43 10.36 17.31
N ARG A 113 28.37 9.84 16.07
CA ARG A 113 29.38 10.08 15.05
C ARG A 113 29.50 11.56 14.65
N VAL A 114 28.40 12.29 14.71
CA VAL A 114 28.32 13.73 14.38
C VAL A 114 28.17 14.64 15.60
N GLY A 115 28.14 14.08 16.81
CA GLY A 115 27.97 14.83 18.06
C GLY A 115 26.56 15.36 18.28
N ALA A 116 25.55 14.73 17.68
CA ALA A 116 24.14 14.99 17.95
C ALA A 116 23.70 14.32 19.27
N LEU A 117 22.46 14.57 19.68
CA LEU A 117 21.92 14.07 20.94
C LEU A 117 21.65 12.56 20.87
N VAL A 118 22.04 11.87 21.94
CA VAL A 118 21.63 10.50 22.25
C VAL A 118 20.82 10.60 23.54
N GLU A 119 19.55 10.99 23.39
CA GLU A 119 18.64 11.25 24.50
C GLU A 119 17.27 10.68 24.17
N ASP A 120 16.70 9.93 25.11
CA ASP A 120 15.40 9.28 24.98
C ASP A 120 14.27 10.31 24.76
N GLY A 121 13.36 10.02 23.82
CA GLY A 121 12.32 10.95 23.39
C GLY A 121 12.78 12.16 22.57
N LYS A 122 14.03 12.19 22.09
CA LYS A 122 14.58 13.28 21.25
C LYS A 122 15.11 12.77 19.91
N SER A 123 15.10 13.65 18.91
CA SER A 123 15.73 13.40 17.61
C SER A 123 17.25 13.30 17.75
N GLY A 124 17.86 12.45 16.90
CA GLY A 124 19.30 12.40 16.67
C GLY A 124 19.76 13.46 15.67
N ALA A 125 20.56 13.05 14.67
CA ALA A 125 21.00 13.96 13.61
C ALA A 125 19.90 14.14 12.54
N THR A 126 19.38 15.36 12.37
CA THR A 126 18.27 15.66 11.44
C THR A 126 18.67 16.53 10.24
N ASN A 127 19.96 16.65 9.94
CA ASN A 127 20.48 17.40 8.80
C ASN A 127 20.38 16.57 7.50
N PHE A 128 19.18 16.18 7.11
CA PHE A 128 18.96 15.35 5.91
C PHE A 128 19.52 16.04 4.66
N PRO A 129 20.40 15.39 3.88
CA PRO A 129 21.25 16.07 2.90
C PRO A 129 20.49 16.55 1.65
N HIS A 130 19.36 15.92 1.34
CA HIS A 130 18.62 16.13 0.09
C HIS A 130 17.16 16.51 0.31
N GLY A 131 16.83 17.12 1.45
CA GLY A 131 15.48 17.62 1.72
C GLY A 131 15.02 17.40 3.16
N PRO A 132 14.17 18.28 3.71
CA PRO A 132 13.68 18.15 5.08
C PRO A 132 12.69 16.99 5.26
N ILE A 133 12.70 16.38 6.44
CA ILE A 133 11.73 15.39 6.91
C ILE A 133 11.04 15.93 8.18
N LYS A 134 9.72 15.78 8.28
CA LYS A 134 8.92 16.08 9.48
C LYS A 134 8.02 14.89 9.84
N ALA A 135 7.65 14.77 11.11
CA ALA A 135 6.64 13.81 11.56
C ALA A 135 5.22 14.35 11.30
N LEU A 136 4.37 13.51 10.74
CA LEU A 136 2.91 13.70 10.70
C LEU A 136 2.26 13.12 11.95
N PHE A 137 2.69 11.94 12.39
CA PHE A 137 2.32 11.33 13.67
C PHE A 137 3.25 10.19 14.07
N THR A 138 3.14 9.75 15.31
CA THR A 138 3.95 8.66 15.90
C THR A 138 3.04 7.61 16.52
N VAL A 139 3.36 6.33 16.34
CA VAL A 139 2.62 5.25 17.02
C VAL A 139 2.79 5.38 18.54
N GLY A 140 1.69 5.26 19.27
CA GLY A 140 1.60 5.60 20.70
C GLY A 140 0.97 6.96 20.98
N GLU A 141 0.72 7.79 19.96
CA GLU A 141 -0.20 8.92 20.09
C GLU A 141 -1.66 8.45 20.09
N ILE A 142 -2.53 9.24 20.75
CA ILE A 142 -3.92 8.93 21.05
C ILE A 142 -4.85 10.01 20.47
N ASN A 143 -5.99 9.57 19.93
CA ASN A 143 -6.95 10.45 19.31
C ASN A 143 -7.77 11.24 20.36
N ALA A 144 -7.63 12.57 20.34
CA ALA A 144 -8.40 13.47 21.21
C ALA A 144 -9.69 14.00 20.56
N CYS A 145 -9.94 13.68 19.29
CA CYS A 145 -11.17 14.05 18.60
C CYS A 145 -12.38 13.35 19.21
N GLU A 146 -13.54 14.01 19.23
CA GLU A 146 -14.79 13.42 19.76
C GLU A 146 -15.14 12.09 19.07
N GLU A 147 -14.98 12.03 17.75
CA GLU A 147 -15.08 10.80 16.99
C GLU A 147 -13.86 9.91 17.24
N ASN A 148 -14.10 8.63 17.55
CA ASN A 148 -13.07 7.65 17.90
C ASN A 148 -12.14 8.10 19.04
N HIS A 149 -12.69 8.88 19.98
CA HIS A 149 -11.96 9.42 21.13
C HIS A 149 -11.29 8.32 21.96
N GLY A 150 -9.98 8.45 22.16
CA GLY A 150 -9.18 7.52 22.93
C GLY A 150 -8.69 6.30 22.15
N ASP A 151 -8.88 6.25 20.83
CA ASP A 151 -8.28 5.24 19.97
C ASP A 151 -6.81 5.61 19.64
N VAL A 152 -6.00 4.62 19.26
CA VAL A 152 -4.56 4.76 18.95
C VAL A 152 -4.22 4.06 17.64
N TYR A 153 -3.11 4.44 17.03
CA TYR A 153 -2.47 3.61 16.01
C TYR A 153 -1.98 2.29 16.62
N THR A 154 -2.20 1.18 15.91
CA THR A 154 -1.80 -0.17 16.30
C THR A 154 -0.98 -0.80 15.19
N GLY A 155 0.14 -1.45 15.53
CA GLY A 155 1.09 -2.01 14.57
C GLY A 155 2.05 -0.96 14.02
N VAL A 156 3.06 -1.41 13.29
CA VAL A 156 4.05 -0.53 12.65
C VAL A 156 3.51 0.01 11.31
N PRO A 157 3.79 1.26 10.91
CA PRO A 157 3.32 1.79 9.63
C PRO A 157 3.97 1.12 8.42
N ASP A 158 3.17 0.53 7.55
CA ASP A 158 3.63 -0.14 6.34
C ASP A 158 2.91 0.46 5.12
N GLY A 159 1.87 -0.17 4.55
CA GLY A 159 1.15 0.35 3.40
C GLY A 159 0.52 1.73 3.58
N MET A 160 0.46 2.54 2.50
CA MET A 160 -0.05 3.91 2.54
C MET A 160 -0.99 4.24 1.38
N GLY A 161 -1.86 5.22 1.61
CA GLY A 161 -2.75 5.77 0.59
C GLY A 161 -3.26 7.15 0.97
N ALA A 162 -3.56 8.00 0.00
CA ALA A 162 -4.13 9.32 0.28
C ALA A 162 -5.13 9.76 -0.78
N TYR A 163 -6.26 10.31 -0.33
CA TYR A 163 -7.30 10.86 -1.18
C TYR A 163 -8.03 12.03 -0.50
N LEU A 164 -8.89 12.72 -1.25
CA LEU A 164 -9.72 13.80 -0.74
C LEU A 164 -11.08 13.25 -0.32
N VAL A 165 -11.41 13.35 0.98
CA VAL A 165 -12.76 13.05 1.49
C VAL A 165 -13.74 14.14 1.06
N ASP A 166 -13.27 15.37 1.10
CA ASP A 166 -13.91 16.57 0.60
C ASP A 166 -12.82 17.53 0.10
N ASP A 167 -13.20 18.70 -0.41
CA ASP A 167 -12.23 19.64 -1.00
C ASP A 167 -11.22 20.22 0.00
N ASP A 168 -11.48 20.13 1.31
CA ASP A 168 -10.69 20.70 2.40
C ASP A 168 -10.04 19.63 3.30
N THR A 169 -10.27 18.35 3.05
CA THR A 169 -9.83 17.22 3.90
C THR A 169 -9.04 16.20 3.10
N VAL A 170 -7.76 16.04 3.43
CA VAL A 170 -6.93 14.93 2.96
C VAL A 170 -7.02 13.80 3.96
N ARG A 171 -7.49 12.63 3.54
CA ARG A 171 -7.38 11.40 4.32
C ARG A 171 -6.09 10.71 3.96
N LEU A 172 -5.21 10.53 4.93
CA LEU A 172 -4.05 9.65 4.84
C LEU A 172 -4.40 8.32 5.49
N ILE A 173 -4.45 7.26 4.69
CA ILE A 173 -4.63 5.88 5.11
C ILE A 173 -3.25 5.27 5.38
N VAL A 174 -3.16 4.55 6.48
CA VAL A 174 -2.00 3.75 6.87
C VAL A 174 -2.49 2.37 7.25
N GLN A 175 -2.04 1.39 6.49
CA GLN A 175 -2.08 0.00 6.88
C GLN A 175 -0.90 -0.27 7.79
N SER A 176 -1.18 -0.96 8.90
CA SER A 176 -0.14 -1.40 9.81
C SER A 176 0.22 -2.84 9.59
N GLU A 177 1.50 -3.15 9.77
CA GLU A 177 1.96 -4.52 9.90
C GLU A 177 1.94 -4.90 11.39
N SER A 178 1.37 -6.06 11.71
CA SER A 178 1.39 -6.63 13.05
C SER A 178 1.32 -8.15 12.99
N TYR A 179 2.18 -8.80 13.78
CA TYR A 179 2.26 -10.26 13.84
C TYR A 179 1.27 -10.92 14.81
N GLY A 180 0.43 -10.13 15.49
CA GLY A 180 -0.55 -10.64 16.44
C GLY A 180 0.08 -11.55 17.51
N GLN A 181 -0.60 -12.62 17.90
CA GLN A 181 -0.10 -13.56 18.93
C GLN A 181 1.28 -14.15 18.66
N LEU A 182 1.72 -14.21 17.40
CA LEU A 182 3.05 -14.74 17.08
C LEU A 182 4.18 -13.92 17.74
N ARG A 183 3.92 -12.64 18.05
CA ARG A 183 4.86 -11.80 18.81
C ARG A 183 4.15 -10.93 19.86
N TYR A 184 3.22 -10.07 19.47
CA TYR A 184 2.40 -9.25 20.37
C TYR A 184 1.01 -8.97 19.77
N GLU A 185 -0.04 -9.11 20.57
CA GLU A 185 -1.39 -8.72 20.14
C GLU A 185 -1.59 -7.20 20.17
N THR A 186 -2.19 -6.68 19.10
CA THR A 186 -2.78 -5.35 19.07
C THR A 186 -4.12 -5.33 19.80
N TRP A 187 -4.55 -4.12 20.17
CA TRP A 187 -5.89 -3.88 20.69
C TRP A 187 -6.98 -4.43 19.74
N ALA A 188 -7.83 -5.32 20.25
CA ALA A 188 -8.89 -5.95 19.45
C ALA A 188 -9.91 -4.93 18.93
N TYR A 189 -10.05 -4.84 17.60
CA TYR A 189 -11.04 -4.01 16.95
C TYR A 189 -12.30 -4.81 16.57
N PRO A 190 -13.49 -4.33 16.92
CA PRO A 190 -14.74 -5.00 16.59
C PRO A 190 -15.18 -4.72 15.16
N VAL A 191 -15.69 -5.75 14.49
CA VAL A 191 -16.18 -5.69 13.12
C VAL A 191 -17.56 -6.31 12.99
N ASN A 192 -18.29 -5.93 11.95
CA ASN A 192 -19.66 -6.42 11.68
C ASN A 192 -20.62 -6.19 12.87
N MET A 193 -20.40 -5.12 13.64
CA MET A 193 -21.24 -4.74 14.76
C MET A 193 -22.54 -4.08 14.28
N ASP A 194 -23.65 -4.42 14.93
CA ASP A 194 -24.93 -3.70 14.82
C ASP A 194 -24.72 -2.18 15.00
N GLU A 195 -25.24 -1.38 14.06
CA GLU A 195 -25.11 0.09 14.02
C GLU A 195 -25.46 0.77 15.36
N SER A 196 -26.43 0.23 16.10
CA SER A 196 -26.86 0.76 17.41
C SER A 196 -25.80 0.67 18.50
N ARG A 197 -24.70 -0.08 18.27
CA ARG A 197 -23.63 -0.34 19.25
C ARG A 197 -22.27 0.22 18.86
N ARG A 198 -22.12 0.80 17.66
CA ARG A 198 -20.86 1.47 17.25
C ARG A 198 -20.53 2.69 18.11
N GLN A 199 -21.53 3.33 18.72
CA GLN A 199 -21.39 4.60 19.45
C GLN A 199 -21.18 4.46 20.97
N LEU A 200 -21.11 3.24 21.53
CA LEU A 200 -20.99 3.07 22.98
C LEU A 200 -19.52 3.07 23.44
N PRO A 201 -19.08 4.02 24.30
CA PRO A 201 -17.66 4.18 24.63
C PRO A 201 -17.08 3.09 25.55
N VAL A 202 -17.90 2.25 26.20
CA VAL A 202 -17.43 1.29 27.21
C VAL A 202 -18.37 0.08 27.32
N GLY A 203 -17.83 -1.15 27.29
CA GLY A 203 -18.52 -2.39 27.64
C GLY A 203 -18.25 -3.58 26.71
N PRO A 204 -18.46 -4.85 27.15
CA PRO A 204 -18.21 -6.04 26.36
C PRO A 204 -19.07 -6.06 25.09
N ARG A 205 -18.39 -6.04 23.94
CA ARG A 205 -18.93 -5.97 22.59
C ARG A 205 -19.48 -7.35 22.21
N THR A 206 -20.79 -7.57 22.35
CA THR A 206 -21.39 -8.93 22.32
C THR A 206 -22.13 -9.30 21.03
N SER A 207 -21.97 -8.57 19.92
CA SER A 207 -22.70 -8.87 18.68
C SER A 207 -21.97 -8.49 17.38
N GLY A 208 -20.71 -8.90 17.26
CA GLY A 208 -19.85 -8.77 16.08
C GLY A 208 -18.58 -9.58 16.32
N ALA A 209 -17.81 -9.84 15.27
CA ALA A 209 -16.49 -10.47 15.41
C ALA A 209 -15.46 -9.42 15.88
N THR A 210 -14.29 -9.88 16.29
CA THR A 210 -13.16 -9.00 16.66
C THR A 210 -11.88 -9.47 15.98
N PHE A 211 -11.09 -8.52 15.52
CA PHE A 211 -9.75 -8.75 14.99
C PHE A 211 -8.70 -8.15 15.94
N THR A 212 -7.66 -8.92 16.22
CA THR A 212 -6.33 -8.41 16.58
C THR A 212 -5.41 -8.59 15.37
N GLY A 213 -4.17 -8.13 15.45
CA GLY A 213 -3.21 -8.16 14.36
C GLY A 213 -3.13 -6.82 13.61
N SER A 214 -2.92 -6.91 12.30
CA SER A 214 -2.78 -5.75 11.41
C SER A 214 -4.09 -5.00 11.18
N HIS A 215 -4.03 -3.67 11.08
CA HIS A 215 -5.20 -2.79 10.95
C HIS A 215 -5.03 -1.83 9.77
N VAL A 216 -6.14 -1.35 9.22
CA VAL A 216 -6.13 -0.28 8.19
C VAL A 216 -6.80 0.95 8.76
N GLN A 217 -5.98 1.97 9.01
CA GLN A 217 -6.32 3.15 9.79
C GLN A 217 -6.20 4.42 8.97
N TYR A 218 -6.79 5.52 9.42
CA TYR A 218 -6.62 6.81 8.77
C TYR A 218 -6.40 7.96 9.74
N THR A 219 -5.76 9.02 9.25
CA THR A 219 -5.81 10.36 9.81
C THR A 219 -6.26 11.34 8.74
N ASP A 220 -7.25 12.15 9.10
CA ASP A 220 -7.72 13.25 8.25
C ASP A 220 -6.95 14.52 8.60
N PHE A 221 -6.45 15.21 7.58
CA PHE A 221 -5.72 16.45 7.69
C PHE A 221 -6.45 17.59 6.98
N ASP A 222 -6.33 18.79 7.51
CA ASP A 222 -6.68 20.03 6.81
C ASP A 222 -5.80 20.18 5.57
N ARG A 223 -6.42 20.23 4.39
CA ARG A 223 -5.71 20.24 3.09
C ARG A 223 -4.80 21.46 2.94
N HIS A 224 -5.27 22.62 3.38
CA HIS A 224 -4.49 23.86 3.34
C HIS A 224 -3.29 23.78 4.29
N GLY A 225 -3.52 23.37 5.53
CA GLY A 225 -2.47 23.21 6.53
C GLY A 225 -1.44 22.14 6.16
N LEU A 226 -1.86 21.05 5.52
CA LEU A 226 -0.95 20.01 5.02
C LEU A 226 -0.09 20.54 3.85
N ALA A 227 -0.67 21.29 2.92
CA ALA A 227 0.07 21.90 1.80
C ALA A 227 1.16 22.88 2.26
N ASP A 228 0.94 23.56 3.39
CA ASP A 228 1.87 24.54 3.96
C ASP A 228 2.73 23.95 5.10
N PHE A 229 2.59 22.65 5.39
CA PHE A 229 3.16 22.05 6.61
C PHE A 229 4.69 22.09 6.64
N MET A 230 5.36 21.96 5.50
CA MET A 230 6.83 22.03 5.44
C MET A 230 7.39 23.40 5.82
N GLU A 231 6.57 24.46 5.73
CA GLU A 231 6.93 25.83 6.14
C GLU A 231 6.52 26.15 7.60
N TYR A 232 5.76 25.27 8.25
CA TYR A 232 5.26 25.45 9.61
C TYR A 232 6.20 24.85 10.66
N ASP A 233 6.64 25.65 11.62
CA ASP A 233 7.61 25.24 12.67
C ASP A 233 7.01 24.37 13.81
N GLY A 234 5.69 24.13 13.81
CA GLY A 234 5.02 23.39 14.87
C GLY A 234 4.61 21.94 14.52
N PRO A 235 3.94 21.27 15.48
CA PRO A 235 3.46 19.89 15.34
C PRO A 235 2.29 19.76 14.35
N ALA A 236 2.13 18.59 13.73
CA ALA A 236 1.01 18.30 12.83
C ALA A 236 -0.36 18.30 13.55
N ALA A 237 -0.41 18.17 14.87
CA ALA A 237 -1.65 18.16 15.66
C ALA A 237 -2.60 19.34 15.35
N HIS A 238 -2.07 20.49 14.92
CA HIS A 238 -2.88 21.66 14.55
C HIS A 238 -3.67 21.51 13.24
N ILE A 239 -3.33 20.54 12.40
CA ILE A 239 -3.99 20.25 11.11
C ILE A 239 -4.75 18.93 11.13
N VAL A 240 -4.79 18.22 12.25
CA VAL A 240 -5.56 16.97 12.39
C VAL A 240 -7.06 17.29 12.48
N LYS A 241 -7.85 16.62 11.62
CA LYS A 241 -9.31 16.74 11.53
C LYS A 241 -10.04 15.49 12.01
N GLY A 242 -9.40 14.32 11.98
CA GLY A 242 -10.05 13.07 12.34
C GLY A 242 -9.11 11.86 12.33
N PHE A 243 -9.58 10.76 12.88
CA PHE A 243 -8.86 9.49 12.95
C PHE A 243 -9.86 8.33 13.05
N GLY A 244 -9.55 7.17 12.49
CA GLY A 244 -10.39 5.97 12.62
C GLY A 244 -9.83 4.74 11.92
N GLN A 245 -10.64 3.68 11.90
CA GLN A 245 -10.43 2.50 11.03
C GLN A 245 -11.14 2.73 9.70
N VAL A 246 -10.54 2.29 8.60
CA VAL A 246 -11.10 2.45 7.25
C VAL A 246 -12.31 1.53 7.07
N ALA A 247 -12.18 0.26 7.46
CA ALA A 247 -13.25 -0.73 7.35
C ALA A 247 -13.85 -1.09 8.70
N HIS A 248 -15.14 -1.41 8.67
CA HIS A 248 -15.90 -1.85 9.84
C HIS A 248 -16.85 -3.01 9.52
N THR A 249 -17.10 -3.26 8.23
CA THR A 249 -17.83 -4.42 7.71
C THR A 249 -16.85 -5.30 6.94
N TYR A 250 -16.87 -6.61 7.19
CA TYR A 250 -15.90 -7.55 6.61
C TYR A 250 -16.61 -8.78 6.04
N TYR A 251 -16.30 -9.10 4.79
CA TYR A 251 -16.75 -10.30 4.08
C TYR A 251 -15.58 -11.25 3.82
N ASN A 252 -15.79 -12.54 4.07
CA ASN A 252 -14.79 -13.58 3.81
C ASN A 252 -14.83 -14.08 2.35
N LEU A 253 -13.93 -15.01 2.02
CA LEU A 253 -13.81 -15.60 0.67
C LEU A 253 -15.06 -16.35 0.18
N ALA A 254 -15.98 -16.74 1.08
CA ALA A 254 -17.25 -17.35 0.72
C ALA A 254 -18.35 -16.31 0.44
N GLY A 255 -18.06 -15.01 0.61
CA GLY A 255 -19.02 -13.93 0.51
C GLY A 255 -19.91 -13.77 1.75
N ASP A 256 -19.58 -14.43 2.86
CA ASP A 256 -20.29 -14.32 4.13
C ASP A 256 -19.71 -13.20 4.99
N LEU A 257 -20.56 -12.55 5.79
CA LEU A 257 -20.09 -11.67 6.86
C LEU A 257 -19.26 -12.47 7.86
N ILE A 258 -18.10 -11.95 8.22
CA ILE A 258 -17.26 -12.53 9.28
C ILE A 258 -18.01 -12.46 10.62
N GLY A 259 -18.15 -13.61 11.26
CA GLY A 259 -18.82 -13.79 12.55
C GLY A 259 -17.83 -14.08 13.68
N PRO A 260 -18.27 -14.05 14.95
CA PRO A 260 -17.45 -14.49 16.08
C PRO A 260 -16.96 -15.92 15.88
N ARG A 261 -15.77 -16.23 16.40
CA ARG A 261 -15.20 -17.57 16.26
C ARG A 261 -15.95 -18.57 17.13
N ASP A 262 -16.28 -19.73 16.57
CA ASP A 262 -16.81 -20.84 17.36
C ASP A 262 -15.67 -21.45 18.19
N THR A 263 -15.86 -21.51 19.51
CA THR A 263 -14.85 -22.03 20.45
C THR A 263 -14.76 -23.57 20.46
N SER A 264 -15.57 -24.27 19.65
CA SER A 264 -15.58 -25.73 19.51
C SER A 264 -14.67 -26.28 18.37
N ASP A 265 -13.65 -25.51 17.98
CA ASP A 265 -12.62 -25.74 16.95
C ASP A 265 -13.03 -25.51 15.48
N THR A 266 -14.31 -25.46 15.13
CA THR A 266 -14.76 -25.28 13.73
C THR A 266 -15.82 -24.20 13.62
N THR A 267 -15.58 -23.22 12.75
CA THR A 267 -16.51 -22.12 12.42
C THR A 267 -16.96 -22.28 10.97
N PRO A 268 -18.05 -23.02 10.69
CA PRO A 268 -18.43 -23.37 9.32
C PRO A 268 -19.02 -22.22 8.50
N THR A 269 -19.41 -21.11 9.13
CA THR A 269 -19.98 -19.92 8.48
C THR A 269 -19.37 -18.66 9.10
N GLY A 270 -18.96 -17.70 8.27
CA GLY A 270 -18.36 -16.45 8.74
C GLY A 270 -16.95 -16.60 9.34
N ALA A 271 -16.20 -17.64 8.97
CA ALA A 271 -14.78 -17.77 9.34
C ALA A 271 -13.92 -16.73 8.61
N HIS A 272 -12.85 -16.26 9.27
CA HIS A 272 -11.74 -15.62 8.57
C HIS A 272 -10.80 -16.72 8.04
N TYR A 273 -10.89 -17.03 6.75
CA TYR A 273 -10.27 -18.23 6.16
C TYR A 273 -8.74 -18.24 6.21
N SER A 274 -8.11 -17.08 6.36
CA SER A 274 -6.66 -16.99 6.58
C SER A 274 -6.20 -17.63 7.89
N ASN A 275 -7.13 -17.90 8.82
CA ASN A 275 -6.90 -18.64 10.06
C ASN A 275 -7.35 -20.11 10.03
N THR A 276 -7.96 -20.58 8.94
CA THR A 276 -8.66 -21.88 8.92
C THR A 276 -8.37 -22.72 7.68
N ASP A 277 -8.77 -23.99 7.72
CA ASP A 277 -9.01 -24.76 6.50
C ASP A 277 -10.36 -24.39 5.86
N ALA A 278 -10.63 -24.97 4.69
CA ALA A 278 -11.85 -24.72 3.93
C ALA A 278 -13.15 -25.14 4.64
N ASP A 279 -13.07 -26.03 5.63
CA ASP A 279 -14.21 -26.43 6.47
C ASP A 279 -14.42 -25.47 7.67
N GLY A 280 -13.59 -24.43 7.78
CA GLY A 280 -13.64 -23.44 8.85
C GLY A 280 -12.97 -23.91 10.14
N LYS A 281 -12.16 -24.97 10.11
CA LYS A 281 -11.42 -25.46 11.27
C LYS A 281 -10.14 -24.66 11.48
N TRP A 282 -9.86 -24.30 12.73
CA TRP A 282 -8.65 -23.57 13.10
C TRP A 282 -7.36 -24.25 12.60
N ALA A 283 -6.52 -23.49 11.90
CA ALA A 283 -5.29 -23.98 11.27
C ALA A 283 -4.00 -23.37 11.85
N MET A 284 -4.12 -22.33 12.68
CA MET A 284 -2.97 -21.55 13.18
C MET A 284 -2.26 -22.21 14.36
N GLU A 285 -0.99 -21.87 14.56
CA GLU A 285 -0.19 -22.34 15.70
C GLU A 285 -0.74 -21.88 17.06
N GLU A 286 -1.20 -20.63 17.15
CA GLU A 286 -1.65 -20.01 18.39
C GLU A 286 -3.02 -19.36 18.25
N TYR A 287 -3.82 -19.34 19.32
CA TYR A 287 -5.13 -18.67 19.36
C TYR A 287 -5.00 -17.24 19.86
N PRO A 288 -5.78 -16.28 19.33
CA PRO A 288 -5.89 -14.95 19.92
C PRO A 288 -6.42 -15.02 21.36
N SER A 289 -5.92 -14.14 22.23
CA SER A 289 -6.23 -14.11 23.65
C SER A 289 -7.40 -13.20 24.00
N GLU A 290 -7.54 -12.10 23.25
CA GLU A 290 -8.59 -11.09 23.46
C GLU A 290 -9.55 -10.93 22.26
N ALA A 291 -9.23 -11.52 21.10
CA ALA A 291 -10.00 -11.39 19.85
C ALA A 291 -10.56 -12.74 19.35
N ASP A 292 -11.50 -12.69 18.40
CA ASP A 292 -12.02 -13.87 17.71
C ASP A 292 -11.02 -14.39 16.68
N TRP A 293 -10.44 -13.47 15.90
CA TRP A 293 -9.59 -13.74 14.75
C TRP A 293 -8.30 -12.90 14.79
N MET A 294 -7.28 -13.38 14.10
CA MET A 294 -6.08 -12.60 13.78
C MET A 294 -6.20 -12.14 12.33
N MET A 295 -6.10 -10.83 12.09
CA MET A 295 -5.75 -10.29 10.78
C MET A 295 -4.24 -10.49 10.63
N GLN A 296 -3.82 -11.24 9.62
CA GLN A 296 -2.41 -11.57 9.45
C GLN A 296 -1.55 -10.33 9.18
N SER A 297 -0.22 -10.51 9.10
CA SER A 297 0.67 -9.43 8.65
C SER A 297 0.13 -8.88 7.35
N LEU A 298 -0.33 -7.63 7.39
CA LEU A 298 -0.64 -6.93 6.17
C LEU A 298 0.69 -6.37 5.67
N CYS A 299 1.01 -6.61 4.41
CA CYS A 299 2.16 -6.02 3.76
C CYS A 299 1.70 -5.03 2.70
N SER A 300 2.39 -3.90 2.63
CA SER A 300 2.31 -2.87 1.61
C SER A 300 1.04 -2.80 0.76
N ALA A 301 0.15 -1.95 1.22
CA ALA A 301 -1.08 -1.58 0.55
C ALA A 301 -0.94 -0.37 -0.40
N HIS A 302 -1.91 -0.21 -1.31
CA HIS A 302 -1.99 0.93 -2.21
C HIS A 302 -3.44 1.40 -2.40
N LEU A 303 -3.62 2.71 -2.58
CA LEU A 303 -4.93 3.32 -2.83
C LEU A 303 -5.14 3.56 -4.31
N GLU A 304 -6.27 3.09 -4.82
CA GLU A 304 -6.69 3.24 -6.21
C GLU A 304 -7.98 4.06 -6.26
N GLU A 305 -7.89 5.30 -6.74
CA GLU A 305 -9.08 6.14 -6.90
C GLU A 305 -9.86 5.73 -8.14
N LYS A 306 -11.18 5.91 -8.06
CA LYS A 306 -12.11 5.68 -9.15
C LYS A 306 -11.62 6.34 -10.43
N HIS A 307 -11.65 5.58 -11.52
CA HIS A 307 -11.36 6.05 -12.88
C HIS A 307 -10.01 6.80 -13.01
N GLN A 308 -9.03 6.49 -12.16
CA GLN A 308 -7.77 7.24 -12.08
C GLN A 308 -6.91 7.19 -13.34
N TRP A 309 -7.25 6.36 -14.32
CA TRP A 309 -6.55 6.25 -15.60
C TRP A 309 -7.24 7.02 -16.74
N GLY A 310 -8.42 7.57 -16.51
CA GLY A 310 -9.24 8.29 -17.47
C GLY A 310 -10.72 7.97 -17.31
N GLU A 311 -11.59 8.69 -18.03
CA GLU A 311 -13.05 8.50 -17.94
C GLU A 311 -13.46 7.04 -18.16
N GLY A 312 -13.99 6.39 -17.12
CA GLY A 312 -14.39 4.97 -17.16
C GLY A 312 -13.25 3.94 -17.17
N ILE A 313 -11.99 4.37 -17.03
CA ILE A 313 -10.80 3.50 -17.11
C ILE A 313 -10.21 3.26 -15.73
N GLY A 314 -10.06 2.00 -15.36
CA GLY A 314 -9.67 1.56 -14.02
C GLY A 314 -10.87 1.20 -13.14
N PHE A 315 -10.72 1.17 -11.82
CA PHE A 315 -11.81 0.82 -10.90
C PHE A 315 -13.02 1.77 -10.97
N GLU A 316 -14.20 1.22 -10.68
CA GLU A 316 -15.47 1.96 -10.64
C GLU A 316 -15.72 2.66 -9.29
N ASP A 317 -14.92 2.32 -8.28
CA ASP A 317 -15.00 2.83 -6.92
C ASP A 317 -13.59 3.22 -6.41
N ASP A 318 -13.52 4.01 -5.35
CA ASP A 318 -12.28 4.23 -4.61
C ASP A 318 -11.99 3.00 -3.74
N ILE A 319 -10.86 2.34 -4.02
CA ILE A 319 -10.50 1.07 -3.37
C ILE A 319 -9.15 1.22 -2.70
N TYR A 320 -9.06 0.79 -1.45
CA TYR A 320 -7.78 0.52 -0.81
C TYR A 320 -7.48 -0.97 -0.88
N ILE A 321 -6.40 -1.33 -1.54
CA ILE A 321 -5.96 -2.71 -1.71
C ILE A 321 -4.89 -3.00 -0.69
N THR A 322 -5.08 -4.04 0.11
CA THR A 322 -4.10 -4.58 1.05
C THR A 322 -4.08 -6.11 0.92
N ASN A 323 -3.10 -6.78 1.51
CA ASN A 323 -2.99 -8.23 1.45
C ASN A 323 -2.40 -8.79 2.73
N GLU A 324 -2.82 -10.00 3.08
CA GLU A 324 -2.15 -10.79 4.10
C GLU A 324 -0.92 -11.47 3.48
N GLU A 325 0.27 -11.28 4.09
CA GLU A 325 1.57 -11.61 3.50
C GLU A 325 2.08 -12.99 3.90
N TRP A 326 2.32 -13.22 5.20
CA TRP A 326 2.86 -14.47 5.73
C TRP A 326 2.22 -14.85 7.06
N MET A 327 2.32 -16.13 7.44
CA MET A 327 1.72 -16.62 8.68
C MET A 327 2.28 -17.95 9.21
N ARG A 328 2.02 -18.26 10.49
CA ARG A 328 2.35 -19.55 11.11
C ARG A 328 1.15 -20.49 11.29
N TYR A 329 1.09 -21.51 10.44
CA TYR A 329 0.14 -22.61 10.59
C TYR A 329 0.67 -23.69 11.53
N ALA A 330 -0.23 -24.39 12.21
CA ALA A 330 0.12 -25.50 13.08
C ALA A 330 0.74 -26.67 12.27
N PRO A 331 1.70 -27.41 12.84
CA PRO A 331 2.29 -28.56 12.15
C PRO A 331 1.25 -29.58 11.68
N ASN A 332 1.31 -29.93 10.38
CA ASN A 332 0.35 -30.82 9.70
C ASN A 332 -1.09 -30.28 9.61
N ALA A 333 -1.33 -28.98 9.81
CA ALA A 333 -2.60 -28.36 9.45
C ALA A 333 -2.80 -28.38 7.93
N THR A 334 -4.06 -28.29 7.52
CA THR A 334 -4.43 -27.85 6.18
C THR A 334 -4.98 -26.44 6.31
N TYR A 335 -4.90 -25.66 5.26
CA TYR A 335 -5.29 -24.24 5.31
C TYR A 335 -5.70 -23.73 3.94
N VAL A 336 -6.45 -22.63 3.92
CA VAL A 336 -6.91 -21.97 2.69
C VAL A 336 -5.80 -21.13 2.02
N GLY A 337 -4.95 -20.49 2.81
CA GLY A 337 -3.95 -19.53 2.33
C GLY A 337 -4.33 -18.10 2.72
N LEU A 338 -3.65 -17.11 2.15
CA LEU A 338 -3.79 -15.70 2.48
C LEU A 338 -4.34 -14.90 1.31
N SER A 339 -5.37 -14.09 1.56
CA SER A 339 -6.09 -13.35 0.52
C SER A 339 -5.59 -11.91 0.35
N MET A 340 -5.78 -11.38 -0.86
CA MET A 340 -5.92 -9.95 -1.07
C MET A 340 -7.23 -9.46 -0.44
N HIS A 341 -7.24 -8.21 0.01
CA HIS A 341 -8.40 -7.50 0.52
C HIS A 341 -8.66 -6.25 -0.33
N ALA A 342 -9.90 -6.07 -0.77
CA ALA A 342 -10.36 -4.88 -1.47
C ALA A 342 -11.33 -4.12 -0.56
N ILE A 343 -10.92 -2.95 -0.08
CA ILE A 343 -11.70 -2.14 0.83
C ILE A 343 -12.43 -1.03 0.06
N ASP A 344 -13.77 -1.10 0.06
CA ASP A 344 -14.67 -0.04 -0.41
C ASP A 344 -14.56 1.16 0.53
N LEU A 345 -13.87 2.21 0.09
CA LEU A 345 -13.60 3.39 0.91
C LEU A 345 -14.86 4.22 1.19
N ALA A 346 -15.83 4.20 0.27
CA ALA A 346 -17.06 4.97 0.41
C ALA A 346 -17.97 4.37 1.49
N ASN A 347 -17.98 3.03 1.62
CA ASN A 347 -18.87 2.33 2.54
C ASN A 347 -18.16 1.73 3.78
N GLY A 348 -16.82 1.71 3.80
CA GLY A 348 -16.04 1.12 4.88
C GLY A 348 -16.21 -0.40 4.97
N VAL A 349 -16.22 -1.06 3.81
CA VAL A 349 -16.43 -2.52 3.68
C VAL A 349 -15.18 -3.18 3.11
N ASP A 350 -14.65 -4.16 3.82
CA ASP A 350 -13.54 -5.00 3.40
C ASP A 350 -14.07 -6.32 2.82
N TYR A 351 -13.58 -6.67 1.63
CA TYR A 351 -13.83 -7.93 0.96
C TYR A 351 -12.54 -8.72 0.77
N ALA A 352 -12.49 -9.95 1.28
CA ALA A 352 -11.46 -10.91 0.88
C ALA A 352 -11.66 -11.35 -0.59
N VAL A 353 -10.59 -11.31 -1.38
CA VAL A 353 -10.61 -11.56 -2.83
C VAL A 353 -9.84 -12.84 -3.16
N GLY A 354 -10.53 -13.80 -3.80
CA GLY A 354 -9.94 -15.09 -4.20
C GLY A 354 -9.40 -15.12 -5.64
N SER A 355 -9.80 -14.18 -6.51
CA SER A 355 -9.48 -14.25 -7.95
C SER A 355 -8.01 -14.03 -8.30
N VAL A 356 -7.23 -13.51 -7.36
CA VAL A 356 -5.80 -13.18 -7.53
C VAL A 356 -4.86 -14.26 -6.98
N THR A 357 -5.39 -15.45 -6.66
CA THR A 357 -4.75 -16.53 -5.86
C THR A 357 -4.69 -16.23 -4.36
N LEU A 358 -4.37 -17.25 -3.57
CA LEU A 358 -4.34 -17.19 -2.10
C LEU A 358 -2.93 -17.49 -1.59
N SER A 359 -1.95 -16.68 -1.99
CA SER A 359 -0.54 -17.05 -1.94
C SER A 359 0.33 -16.23 -1.01
N GLY A 360 -0.23 -15.25 -0.29
CA GLY A 360 0.59 -14.26 0.40
C GLY A 360 1.25 -13.31 -0.62
N PHE A 361 1.08 -12.01 -0.44
CA PHE A 361 1.56 -10.99 -1.37
C PHE A 361 2.31 -9.90 -0.62
N GLU A 362 3.13 -9.12 -1.32
CA GLU A 362 3.65 -7.87 -0.74
C GLU A 362 2.79 -6.69 -1.10
N LYS A 363 2.57 -6.52 -2.40
CA LYS A 363 1.97 -5.32 -2.94
C LYS A 363 1.20 -5.66 -4.19
N ILE A 364 0.01 -5.08 -4.26
CA ILE A 364 -0.89 -5.17 -5.40
C ILE A 364 -1.29 -3.75 -5.76
N THR A 365 -1.05 -3.35 -7.01
CA THR A 365 -1.42 -2.02 -7.49
C THR A 365 -2.16 -2.12 -8.81
N GLU A 366 -3.09 -1.20 -9.06
CA GLU A 366 -3.75 -1.07 -10.34
C GLU A 366 -2.75 -0.55 -11.40
N LEU A 367 -2.81 -1.14 -12.59
CA LEU A 367 -2.13 -0.70 -13.80
C LEU A 367 -3.17 -0.16 -14.78
N ASN A 368 -2.77 0.74 -15.68
CA ASN A 368 -3.68 1.28 -16.68
C ASN A 368 -4.23 0.15 -17.58
N PRO A 369 -5.53 -0.20 -17.54
CA PRO A 369 -6.06 -1.26 -18.38
C PRO A 369 -6.23 -0.82 -19.84
N GLN A 370 -6.19 0.49 -20.12
CA GLN A 370 -6.48 1.10 -21.43
C GLN A 370 -7.86 0.75 -22.03
N HIS A 371 -8.72 0.08 -21.27
CA HIS A 371 -10.03 -0.40 -21.70
C HIS A 371 -11.02 -0.31 -20.53
N PRO A 372 -12.26 0.18 -20.76
CA PRO A 372 -13.23 0.42 -19.69
C PRO A 372 -13.79 -0.86 -19.06
N ASP A 373 -13.91 -1.95 -19.81
CA ASP A 373 -14.52 -3.19 -19.32
C ASP A 373 -13.58 -4.09 -18.51
N TYR A 374 -12.31 -3.69 -18.32
CA TYR A 374 -11.32 -4.50 -17.62
C TYR A 374 -10.60 -3.71 -16.53
N VAL A 375 -10.05 -4.44 -15.57
CA VAL A 375 -9.02 -3.97 -14.64
C VAL A 375 -7.76 -4.81 -14.84
N ILE A 376 -6.60 -4.20 -14.64
CA ILE A 376 -5.31 -4.91 -14.60
C ILE A 376 -4.62 -4.55 -13.29
N LEU A 377 -4.16 -5.55 -12.54
CA LEU A 377 -3.36 -5.36 -11.33
C LEU A 377 -1.96 -5.93 -11.55
N GLY A 378 -0.93 -5.24 -11.07
CA GLY A 378 0.38 -5.86 -10.82
C GLY A 378 0.31 -6.62 -9.50
N VAL A 379 0.95 -7.79 -9.42
CA VAL A 379 0.94 -8.63 -8.21
C VAL A 379 2.36 -9.08 -7.88
N SER A 380 2.89 -8.64 -6.73
CA SER A 380 4.20 -9.07 -6.21
C SER A 380 4.08 -9.99 -5.00
N GLY A 381 5.24 -10.39 -4.48
CA GLY A 381 5.39 -11.19 -3.28
C GLY A 381 5.46 -12.67 -3.50
N TYR A 382 5.19 -13.40 -2.42
CA TYR A 382 5.33 -14.83 -2.38
C TYR A 382 4.31 -15.55 -3.25
N ASN A 383 4.54 -16.84 -3.27
CA ASN A 383 3.65 -17.80 -3.86
C ASN A 383 3.41 -18.92 -2.85
N GLY A 384 3.11 -18.55 -1.60
CA GLY A 384 2.76 -19.41 -0.48
C GLY A 384 3.80 -19.47 0.64
N ASP A 385 4.26 -18.33 1.19
CA ASP A 385 5.16 -18.31 2.36
C ASP A 385 4.41 -18.66 3.64
N TYR A 386 4.30 -19.97 3.87
CA TYR A 386 3.54 -20.57 4.95
C TYR A 386 4.42 -21.55 5.72
N THR A 387 4.52 -21.35 7.04
CA THR A 387 5.22 -22.32 7.86
C THR A 387 4.49 -23.67 7.86
N ASN A 388 5.26 -24.76 7.99
CA ASN A 388 4.73 -26.13 8.06
C ASN A 388 3.90 -26.57 6.83
N GLY A 389 4.19 -26.03 5.64
CA GLY A 389 3.48 -26.36 4.39
C GLY A 389 3.73 -27.75 3.80
N GLU A 390 4.52 -28.62 4.45
CA GLU A 390 4.87 -29.93 3.85
C GLU A 390 3.66 -30.81 3.59
N ARG A 391 2.60 -30.67 4.41
CA ARG A 391 1.35 -31.41 4.20
C ARG A 391 0.67 -31.02 2.88
N GLU A 392 0.56 -29.73 2.58
CA GLU A 392 -0.05 -29.27 1.32
C GLU A 392 0.78 -29.73 0.11
N VAL A 393 2.12 -29.70 0.19
CA VAL A 393 3.02 -30.22 -0.87
C VAL A 393 2.80 -31.73 -1.08
N ASN A 394 2.75 -32.51 0.01
CA ASN A 394 2.55 -33.96 -0.08
C ASN A 394 1.17 -34.31 -0.66
N GLU A 395 0.12 -33.62 -0.23
CA GLU A 395 -1.24 -33.84 -0.71
C GLU A 395 -1.40 -33.39 -2.18
N ARG A 396 -0.78 -32.27 -2.59
CA ARG A 396 -0.69 -31.85 -4.00
C ARG A 396 -0.08 -32.94 -4.88
N ASN A 397 1.09 -33.44 -4.50
CA ASN A 397 1.77 -34.50 -5.26
C ASN A 397 0.97 -35.81 -5.30
N ALA A 398 0.30 -36.17 -4.20
CA ALA A 398 -0.53 -37.37 -4.14
C ALA A 398 -1.76 -37.27 -5.05
N GLU A 399 -2.36 -36.08 -5.19
CA GLU A 399 -3.57 -35.85 -5.97
C GLU A 399 -3.29 -35.62 -7.46
N TYR A 400 -2.30 -34.79 -7.80
CA TYR A 400 -2.03 -34.35 -9.16
C TYR A 400 -0.94 -35.18 -9.87
N GLY A 401 -0.13 -35.93 -9.12
CA GLY A 401 1.03 -36.64 -9.66
C GLY A 401 2.18 -35.70 -10.04
N PRO A 402 3.18 -36.20 -10.78
CA PRO A 402 4.32 -35.39 -11.19
C PRO A 402 3.90 -34.29 -12.17
N ARG A 403 4.68 -33.20 -12.18
CA ARG A 403 4.55 -32.07 -13.11
C ARG A 403 4.85 -32.48 -14.55
N ASP A 404 4.63 -31.55 -15.48
CA ASP A 404 4.87 -31.75 -16.91
C ASP A 404 6.32 -32.13 -17.26
N ASP A 405 7.29 -31.73 -16.43
CA ASP A 405 8.71 -32.05 -16.59
C ASP A 405 9.11 -33.41 -15.97
N GLY A 406 8.15 -34.10 -15.34
CA GLY A 406 8.33 -35.41 -14.71
C GLY A 406 8.86 -35.36 -13.27
N ASN A 407 9.09 -34.17 -12.70
CA ASN A 407 9.47 -34.00 -11.30
C ASN A 407 8.23 -33.80 -10.41
N ASP A 408 8.38 -34.02 -9.11
CA ASP A 408 7.35 -33.68 -8.12
C ASP A 408 7.24 -32.16 -7.94
N TYR A 409 6.05 -31.69 -7.53
CA TYR A 409 5.87 -30.32 -7.06
C TYR A 409 6.70 -30.06 -5.81
N VAL A 410 7.29 -28.86 -5.73
CA VAL A 410 7.94 -28.33 -4.53
C VAL A 410 7.08 -27.23 -3.91
N ALA A 411 7.41 -26.80 -2.70
CA ALA A 411 6.77 -25.63 -2.09
C ALA A 411 6.79 -24.46 -3.10
N PRO A 412 5.64 -23.83 -3.38
CA PRO A 412 5.53 -22.82 -4.42
C PRO A 412 6.16 -21.50 -4.00
N GLU A 413 6.44 -21.32 -2.71
CA GLU A 413 7.18 -20.19 -2.14
C GLU A 413 8.41 -19.83 -2.98
N ASN A 414 8.50 -18.57 -3.39
CA ASN A 414 9.57 -18.02 -4.20
C ASN A 414 9.80 -18.70 -5.58
N VAL A 415 8.95 -19.65 -5.99
CA VAL A 415 8.90 -20.20 -7.35
C VAL A 415 7.86 -19.41 -8.15
N VAL A 416 8.20 -18.15 -8.42
CA VAL A 416 7.26 -17.17 -8.94
C VAL A 416 7.93 -16.20 -9.93
N PRO A 417 7.33 -15.93 -11.10
CA PRO A 417 7.75 -14.85 -12.00
C PRO A 417 7.10 -13.52 -11.58
N ALA A 418 7.39 -12.41 -12.28
CA ALA A 418 6.51 -11.24 -12.18
C ALA A 418 5.08 -11.60 -12.63
N ARG A 419 4.06 -11.05 -11.97
CA ARG A 419 2.65 -11.40 -12.21
C ARG A 419 1.80 -10.16 -12.48
N ILE A 420 0.76 -10.37 -13.28
CA ILE A 420 -0.38 -9.47 -13.38
C ILE A 420 -1.68 -10.25 -13.19
N TYR A 421 -2.72 -9.58 -12.72
CA TYR A 421 -4.10 -10.06 -12.77
C TYR A 421 -4.86 -9.26 -13.83
N VAL A 422 -5.71 -9.92 -14.61
CA VAL A 422 -6.66 -9.27 -15.52
C VAL A 422 -8.06 -9.72 -15.17
N GLY A 423 -8.91 -8.75 -14.84
CA GLY A 423 -10.29 -8.96 -14.44
C GLY A 423 -11.26 -8.28 -15.39
N MET A 424 -12.38 -8.94 -15.71
CA MET A 424 -13.47 -8.35 -16.50
C MET A 424 -14.56 -7.84 -15.56
N LYS A 425 -14.95 -6.57 -15.74
CA LYS A 425 -15.98 -5.92 -14.93
C LYS A 425 -17.37 -6.47 -15.24
N GLY A 426 -18.24 -6.43 -14.23
CA GLY A 426 -19.65 -6.80 -14.32
C GLY A 426 -19.90 -8.30 -14.48
N LYS A 427 -18.94 -9.16 -14.14
CA LYS A 427 -19.03 -10.62 -14.29
C LYS A 427 -18.92 -11.36 -12.95
N MET A 428 -19.72 -12.41 -12.80
CA MET A 428 -19.59 -13.40 -11.72
C MET A 428 -18.47 -14.40 -12.04
N GLU A 429 -18.08 -15.22 -11.07
CA GLU A 429 -16.98 -16.19 -11.17
C GLU A 429 -17.15 -17.19 -12.33
N ASP A 430 -18.38 -17.48 -12.74
CA ASP A 430 -18.71 -18.36 -13.87
C ASP A 430 -18.74 -17.65 -15.24
N GLY A 431 -18.50 -16.33 -15.27
CA GLY A 431 -18.54 -15.48 -16.47
C GLY A 431 -19.94 -14.98 -16.85
N SER A 432 -20.97 -15.27 -16.04
CA SER A 432 -22.30 -14.68 -16.21
C SER A 432 -22.34 -13.22 -15.80
N ASP A 433 -23.35 -12.48 -16.26
CA ASP A 433 -23.54 -11.08 -15.88
C ASP A 433 -23.87 -10.96 -14.38
N ALA A 434 -23.15 -10.09 -13.69
CA ALA A 434 -23.37 -9.80 -12.28
C ALA A 434 -24.47 -8.75 -12.07
N PRO A 435 -25.10 -8.73 -10.88
CA PRO A 435 -25.89 -7.58 -10.44
C PRO A 435 -25.05 -6.29 -10.46
N ALA A 436 -25.66 -5.17 -10.86
CA ALA A 436 -24.96 -3.89 -10.98
C ALA A 436 -24.43 -3.34 -9.63
N ASP A 437 -25.02 -3.77 -8.52
CA ASP A 437 -24.64 -3.39 -7.16
C ASP A 437 -23.57 -4.30 -6.54
N ASP A 438 -23.11 -5.35 -7.23
CA ASP A 438 -22.02 -6.20 -6.74
C ASP A 438 -20.66 -5.47 -6.84
N PHE A 439 -20.09 -5.13 -5.69
CA PHE A 439 -18.84 -4.35 -5.58
C PHE A 439 -17.66 -5.05 -6.23
N LEU A 440 -17.44 -6.33 -5.95
CA LEU A 440 -16.31 -7.06 -6.52
C LEU A 440 -16.48 -7.25 -8.03
N ALA A 441 -17.69 -7.58 -8.50
CA ALA A 441 -17.94 -7.80 -9.91
C ALA A 441 -17.76 -6.52 -10.73
N ARG A 442 -18.35 -5.39 -10.30
CA ARG A 442 -18.24 -4.12 -11.05
C ARG A 442 -16.81 -3.60 -11.12
N ASN A 443 -15.98 -3.97 -10.15
CA ASN A 443 -14.54 -3.67 -10.13
C ASN A 443 -13.67 -4.76 -10.78
N GLY A 444 -14.29 -5.78 -11.39
CA GLY A 444 -13.57 -6.85 -12.10
C GLY A 444 -12.79 -7.81 -11.19
N LEU A 445 -13.12 -7.89 -9.90
CA LEU A 445 -12.42 -8.71 -8.90
C LEU A 445 -13.09 -10.08 -8.63
N ARG A 446 -14.11 -10.45 -9.41
CA ARG A 446 -14.71 -11.81 -9.36
C ARG A 446 -14.24 -12.69 -10.50
N TYR A 447 -14.27 -12.16 -11.72
CA TYR A 447 -13.97 -12.91 -12.94
C TYR A 447 -12.68 -12.42 -13.59
N GLY A 448 -11.58 -13.11 -13.30
CA GLY A 448 -10.28 -12.79 -13.87
C GLY A 448 -9.29 -13.94 -13.81
N LYS A 449 -8.11 -13.70 -14.34
CA LYS A 449 -6.99 -14.65 -14.37
C LYS A 449 -5.69 -13.99 -13.97
N VAL A 450 -4.81 -14.78 -13.35
CA VAL A 450 -3.42 -14.41 -13.11
C VAL A 450 -2.58 -14.81 -14.34
N TYR A 451 -1.62 -13.96 -14.67
CA TYR A 451 -0.68 -14.14 -15.77
C TYR A 451 0.74 -14.01 -15.22
N GLY A 452 1.61 -14.94 -15.59
CA GLY A 452 3.04 -14.88 -15.24
C GLY A 452 3.88 -14.37 -16.39
N PHE A 453 4.98 -13.68 -16.10
CA PHE A 453 5.96 -13.33 -17.12
C PHE A 453 6.76 -14.56 -17.56
N ALA A 454 6.69 -14.86 -18.85
CA ALA A 454 7.40 -15.94 -19.52
C ALA A 454 8.35 -15.37 -20.58
N ALA A 455 9.48 -16.05 -20.75
CA ALA A 455 10.51 -15.66 -21.70
C ALA A 455 11.10 -16.87 -22.42
N ASP A 456 11.72 -16.61 -23.58
CA ASP A 456 12.50 -17.61 -24.30
C ASP A 456 13.88 -17.76 -23.65
N MET A 457 14.13 -18.95 -23.09
CA MET A 457 15.37 -19.29 -22.38
C MET A 457 16.49 -19.80 -23.29
N THR A 458 16.44 -19.50 -24.59
CA THR A 458 17.52 -19.83 -25.52
C THR A 458 18.80 -19.03 -25.18
N VAL A 459 19.94 -19.71 -25.07
CA VAL A 459 21.22 -19.13 -24.62
C VAL A 459 21.71 -17.94 -25.46
N ASP A 460 21.43 -17.92 -26.77
CA ASP A 460 21.87 -16.84 -27.66
C ASP A 460 20.83 -15.71 -27.80
N LYS A 461 19.83 -15.67 -26.91
CA LYS A 461 18.80 -14.61 -26.83
C LYS A 461 18.94 -13.77 -25.56
N ASP A 462 18.02 -12.84 -25.37
CA ASP A 462 18.00 -11.83 -24.32
C ASP A 462 18.31 -12.38 -22.92
N THR A 463 17.60 -13.43 -22.50
CA THR A 463 17.79 -14.06 -21.17
C THR A 463 19.16 -14.71 -21.00
N SER A 464 19.88 -14.98 -22.09
CA SER A 464 21.10 -15.81 -22.12
C SER A 464 20.90 -17.21 -21.51
N GLY A 465 19.67 -17.72 -21.47
CA GLY A 465 19.31 -18.97 -20.81
C GLY A 465 19.37 -18.92 -19.28
N LEU A 466 19.30 -17.73 -18.69
CA LEU A 466 19.36 -17.50 -17.25
C LEU A 466 17.98 -17.15 -16.67
N PHE A 467 17.66 -17.77 -15.54
CA PHE A 467 16.52 -17.38 -14.70
C PHE A 467 16.78 -16.02 -14.05
N ARG A 468 15.71 -15.39 -13.56
CA ARG A 468 15.65 -13.97 -13.24
C ARG A 468 16.82 -13.50 -12.36
N ASP A 469 17.12 -14.17 -11.24
CA ASP A 469 18.17 -13.71 -10.33
C ASP A 469 19.57 -13.84 -10.95
N ASN A 470 19.86 -15.00 -11.54
CA ASN A 470 21.15 -15.20 -12.20
C ASN A 470 21.35 -14.29 -13.41
N TYR A 471 20.27 -13.85 -14.06
CA TYR A 471 20.34 -12.85 -15.11
C TYR A 471 20.82 -11.51 -14.54
N HIS A 472 20.29 -11.02 -13.42
CA HIS A 472 20.58 -9.68 -12.88
C HIS A 472 21.99 -9.49 -12.29
N LYS A 473 22.69 -10.57 -11.92
CA LYS A 473 24.05 -10.56 -11.35
C LYS A 473 25.11 -9.79 -12.14
N CYS A 474 24.91 -9.60 -13.44
CA CYS A 474 25.89 -8.96 -14.32
C CYS A 474 25.21 -8.02 -15.34
N ARG A 475 24.05 -7.42 -15.00
CA ARG A 475 23.26 -6.62 -15.95
C ARG A 475 23.23 -5.17 -15.55
N GLU A 476 23.51 -4.34 -16.53
CA GLU A 476 23.57 -2.89 -16.43
C GLU A 476 22.22 -2.28 -16.82
N ASN A 477 22.01 -1.03 -16.41
CA ASN A 477 20.85 -0.24 -16.81
C ASN A 477 20.61 -0.30 -18.33
N GLY A 478 19.35 -0.52 -18.73
CA GLY A 478 18.92 -0.63 -20.13
C GLY A 478 19.07 -2.02 -20.75
N SER A 479 19.62 -3.01 -20.04
CA SER A 479 19.52 -4.42 -20.44
C SER A 479 18.04 -4.83 -20.53
N SER A 480 17.65 -5.67 -21.48
CA SER A 480 16.24 -5.98 -21.71
C SER A 480 15.95 -7.45 -22.00
N VAL A 481 14.71 -7.87 -21.74
CA VAL A 481 14.18 -9.20 -22.06
C VAL A 481 12.83 -9.05 -22.75
N ASP A 482 12.72 -9.42 -24.03
CA ASP A 482 11.42 -9.61 -24.67
C ASP A 482 10.74 -10.87 -24.09
N GLY A 483 9.46 -10.73 -23.74
CA GLY A 483 8.68 -11.79 -23.13
C GLY A 483 7.18 -11.61 -23.31
N LYS A 484 6.41 -12.38 -22.53
CA LYS A 484 4.95 -12.35 -22.55
C LYS A 484 4.41 -12.53 -21.14
N PHE A 485 3.32 -11.86 -20.82
CA PHE A 485 2.48 -12.27 -19.69
C PHE A 485 1.47 -13.30 -20.19
N VAL A 486 1.55 -14.54 -19.71
CA VAL A 486 0.72 -15.67 -20.16
C VAL A 486 -0.20 -16.12 -19.04
N ALA A 487 -1.49 -16.32 -19.35
CA ALA A 487 -2.49 -16.77 -18.39
C ALA A 487 -2.16 -18.16 -17.84
N ILE A 488 -2.32 -18.37 -16.54
CA ILE A 488 -2.22 -19.70 -15.94
C ILE A 488 -3.49 -20.53 -16.23
N ASN A 489 -3.39 -21.86 -16.10
CA ASN A 489 -4.52 -22.79 -16.27
C ASN A 489 -5.36 -22.94 -14.99
N TRP A 490 -5.50 -21.85 -14.23
CA TRP A 490 -6.27 -21.77 -13.02
C TRP A 490 -7.13 -20.51 -13.03
N GLN A 491 -8.32 -20.60 -12.45
CA GLN A 491 -9.22 -19.47 -12.24
C GLN A 491 -10.07 -19.75 -11.02
N TRP A 492 -10.34 -18.72 -10.23
CA TRP A 492 -11.24 -18.79 -9.09
C TRP A 492 -12.66 -19.12 -9.54
N ASP A 493 -13.28 -20.10 -8.89
CA ASP A 493 -14.62 -20.60 -9.21
C ASP A 493 -15.68 -20.26 -8.15
N GLY A 494 -15.36 -19.35 -7.21
CA GLY A 494 -16.26 -18.97 -6.12
C GLY A 494 -16.28 -19.95 -4.96
N VAL A 495 -15.44 -21.01 -4.97
CA VAL A 495 -15.45 -22.05 -3.95
C VAL A 495 -14.15 -22.02 -3.15
N VAL A 496 -14.28 -21.81 -1.84
CA VAL A 496 -13.17 -21.88 -0.88
C VAL A 496 -12.61 -23.30 -0.83
N LYS A 497 -11.29 -23.41 -1.04
CA LYS A 497 -10.53 -24.66 -1.06
C LYS A 497 -9.21 -24.47 -0.31
N ASN A 498 -8.63 -25.57 0.14
CA ASN A 498 -7.29 -25.54 0.73
C ASN A 498 -6.21 -25.23 -0.32
N PHE A 499 -5.10 -24.67 0.13
CA PHE A 499 -4.04 -24.07 -0.68
C PHE A 499 -3.43 -25.00 -1.75
N ARG A 500 -3.43 -26.33 -1.57
CA ARG A 500 -3.04 -27.29 -2.63
C ARG A 500 -3.85 -27.19 -3.95
N HIS A 501 -5.00 -26.52 -3.94
CA HIS A 501 -5.83 -26.30 -5.13
C HIS A 501 -5.69 -24.88 -5.72
N ASP A 502 -4.82 -24.05 -5.15
CA ASP A 502 -4.62 -22.67 -5.56
C ASP A 502 -3.82 -22.55 -6.89
N GLY A 503 -3.89 -21.38 -7.53
CA GLY A 503 -3.19 -21.09 -8.78
C GLY A 503 -1.66 -20.95 -8.61
N ALA A 504 -1.18 -20.77 -7.39
CA ALA A 504 0.24 -20.64 -7.08
C ALA A 504 1.11 -21.77 -7.68
N TRP A 505 0.59 -22.99 -7.72
CA TRP A 505 1.35 -24.15 -8.19
C TRP A 505 1.62 -24.16 -9.70
N GLU A 506 0.92 -23.34 -10.48
CA GLU A 506 0.97 -23.37 -11.96
C GLU A 506 2.29 -22.84 -12.53
N PHE A 507 3.05 -22.02 -11.79
CA PHE A 507 4.36 -21.51 -12.23
C PHE A 507 5.48 -22.55 -12.21
N GLN A 508 5.17 -23.79 -11.82
CA GLN A 508 6.07 -24.95 -11.91
C GLN A 508 5.76 -25.83 -13.15
N ASN A 509 4.64 -25.59 -13.81
CA ASN A 509 4.21 -26.32 -15.02
C ASN A 509 4.76 -25.65 -16.29
N ASN A 510 4.55 -26.28 -17.45
CA ASN A 510 4.90 -25.65 -18.71
C ASN A 510 4.03 -24.41 -18.96
N VAL A 511 4.60 -23.42 -19.67
CA VAL A 511 3.89 -22.20 -20.07
C VAL A 511 2.74 -22.57 -21.02
N PRO A 512 1.47 -22.30 -20.68
CA PRO A 512 0.33 -22.68 -21.50
C PRO A 512 0.42 -22.12 -22.94
N GLY A 513 0.20 -22.97 -23.94
CA GLY A 513 0.24 -22.57 -25.35
C GLY A 513 1.65 -22.41 -25.94
N HIS A 514 2.71 -22.63 -25.16
CA HIS A 514 4.10 -22.52 -25.62
C HIS A 514 4.88 -23.84 -25.45
N GLU A 515 5.73 -24.16 -26.42
CA GLU A 515 6.58 -25.35 -26.42
C GLU A 515 8.08 -24.98 -26.39
N GLY A 516 8.93 -25.95 -26.06
CA GLY A 516 10.38 -25.82 -26.16
C GLY A 516 11.01 -24.98 -25.06
N ASN A 517 11.71 -23.91 -25.43
CA ASN A 517 12.55 -23.10 -24.53
C ASN A 517 11.78 -22.00 -23.79
N TRP A 518 10.48 -21.83 -24.02
CA TRP A 518 9.67 -20.92 -23.24
C TRP A 518 9.48 -21.42 -21.82
N LYS A 519 9.79 -20.56 -20.85
CA LYS A 519 9.69 -20.84 -19.42
C LYS A 519 9.11 -19.64 -18.70
N TRP A 520 8.34 -19.89 -17.63
CA TRP A 520 8.14 -18.89 -16.59
C TRP A 520 9.50 -18.36 -16.13
N TRP A 521 9.69 -17.05 -16.16
CA TRP A 521 10.95 -16.42 -15.79
C TRP A 521 11.04 -16.27 -14.27
N ASN A 522 11.01 -17.41 -13.58
CA ASN A 522 11.11 -17.50 -12.14
C ASN A 522 12.49 -17.04 -11.65
N SER A 523 12.58 -16.76 -10.35
CA SER A 523 13.80 -16.42 -9.61
C SER A 523 14.96 -17.40 -9.87
N ALA A 524 14.77 -18.68 -9.54
CA ALA A 524 15.79 -19.73 -9.58
C ALA A 524 15.36 -21.04 -10.30
N GLY A 525 14.25 -21.03 -11.03
CA GLY A 525 13.75 -22.18 -11.80
C GLY A 525 12.49 -22.81 -11.21
N TYR A 526 12.30 -24.13 -11.39
CA TYR A 526 11.06 -24.86 -11.01
C TYR A 526 11.21 -25.77 -9.79
N ASN A 527 12.44 -25.96 -9.31
CA ASN A 527 12.75 -26.95 -8.26
C ASN A 527 13.11 -26.31 -6.92
N GLY A 528 13.06 -24.99 -6.83
CA GLY A 528 13.37 -24.25 -5.63
C GLY A 528 13.24 -22.75 -5.88
N GLY A 529 12.92 -22.02 -4.81
CA GLY A 529 12.85 -20.57 -4.83
C GLY A 529 14.23 -19.92 -4.92
N GLY A 530 14.24 -18.71 -5.45
CA GLY A 530 15.34 -17.75 -5.35
C GLY A 530 14.88 -16.52 -4.59
N ALA A 531 15.33 -15.35 -5.00
CA ALA A 531 14.86 -14.09 -4.43
C ALA A 531 13.37 -13.86 -4.72
N LYS A 532 12.71 -13.19 -3.78
CA LYS A 532 11.31 -12.81 -3.86
C LYS A 532 11.13 -11.71 -4.89
N THR A 533 9.99 -11.71 -5.58
CA THR A 533 9.54 -10.53 -6.32
C THR A 533 8.98 -9.54 -5.32
N GLU A 534 9.62 -8.39 -5.14
CA GLU A 534 9.24 -7.42 -4.11
C GLU A 534 8.23 -6.40 -4.61
N HIS A 535 8.02 -5.34 -3.84
CA HIS A 535 7.09 -4.25 -4.15
C HIS A 535 7.17 -3.83 -5.61
N LEU A 536 5.99 -3.51 -6.12
CA LEU A 536 5.81 -2.94 -7.43
C LEU A 536 5.12 -1.59 -7.33
N SER A 537 5.32 -0.74 -8.32
CA SER A 537 4.62 0.53 -8.43
C SER A 537 4.30 0.83 -9.90
N PRO A 538 3.10 1.36 -10.17
CA PRO A 538 2.63 1.56 -11.54
C PRO A 538 3.39 2.70 -12.24
N ASP A 539 3.60 2.56 -13.55
CA ASP A 539 3.98 3.70 -14.39
C ASP A 539 2.73 4.55 -14.64
N THR A 540 2.66 5.72 -14.00
CA THR A 540 1.49 6.60 -14.08
C THR A 540 1.45 7.46 -15.35
N ARG A 541 2.44 7.33 -16.26
CA ARG A 541 2.44 8.09 -17.51
C ARG A 541 1.25 7.68 -18.40
N PRO A 542 0.58 8.64 -19.07
CA PRO A 542 -0.61 8.34 -19.87
C PRO A 542 -0.34 7.34 -21.00
N GLY A 543 -1.28 6.42 -21.22
CA GLY A 543 -1.30 5.51 -22.37
C GLY A 543 -0.38 4.29 -22.28
N ASN A 544 0.29 4.07 -21.14
CA ASN A 544 1.13 2.89 -20.92
C ASN A 544 0.47 1.96 -19.89
N THR A 545 0.50 0.65 -20.16
CA THR A 545 0.27 -0.37 -19.13
C THR A 545 1.64 -0.92 -18.74
N ALA A 546 2.18 -0.42 -17.63
CA ALA A 546 3.53 -0.75 -17.22
C ALA A 546 3.70 -0.59 -15.71
N PHE A 547 4.72 -1.25 -15.16
CA PHE A 547 5.06 -1.17 -13.74
C PHE A 547 6.53 -1.46 -13.51
N VAL A 548 7.08 -0.87 -12.45
CA VAL A 548 8.42 -1.16 -11.96
C VAL A 548 8.30 -2.11 -10.78
N GLN A 549 9.21 -3.08 -10.68
CA GLN A 549 9.20 -4.09 -9.62
C GLN A 549 10.61 -4.32 -9.08
N GLY A 550 10.71 -4.40 -7.75
CA GLY A 550 11.92 -4.75 -7.00
C GLY A 550 12.09 -6.24 -6.76
N SER A 551 13.18 -6.61 -6.08
CA SER A 551 13.46 -7.97 -5.62
C SER A 551 14.32 -7.95 -4.36
N THR A 552 14.19 -8.98 -3.53
CA THR A 552 15.06 -9.16 -2.36
C THR A 552 16.54 -9.30 -2.72
N ALA A 553 16.85 -9.71 -3.94
CA ALA A 553 18.22 -9.74 -4.43
C ALA A 553 18.83 -8.35 -4.70
N GLY A 554 18.08 -7.26 -4.55
CA GLY A 554 18.60 -5.90 -4.68
C GLY A 554 18.54 -5.29 -6.08
N TYR A 555 17.90 -5.95 -7.04
CA TYR A 555 17.66 -5.40 -8.38
C TYR A 555 16.22 -4.91 -8.55
N PHE A 556 16.02 -4.00 -9.52
CA PHE A 556 14.68 -3.58 -9.94
C PHE A 556 14.64 -3.23 -11.43
N GLY A 557 13.45 -3.31 -12.01
CA GLY A 557 13.27 -2.96 -13.42
C GLY A 557 11.81 -2.84 -13.84
N HIS A 558 11.60 -2.54 -15.12
CA HIS A 558 10.35 -2.03 -15.68
C HIS A 558 9.75 -3.00 -16.69
N TYR A 559 8.52 -3.44 -16.47
CA TYR A 559 7.73 -4.22 -17.40
C TYR A 559 6.78 -3.33 -18.20
N TYR A 560 6.80 -3.44 -19.53
CA TYR A 560 5.86 -2.76 -20.44
C TYR A 560 5.01 -3.77 -21.19
N LEU A 561 3.70 -3.73 -21.00
CA LEU A 561 2.77 -4.51 -21.81
C LEU A 561 2.47 -3.77 -23.12
N ARG A 562 2.44 -4.51 -24.23
CA ARG A 562 2.27 -3.96 -25.58
C ARG A 562 0.85 -4.20 -26.09
N ASN A 563 0.28 -3.20 -26.77
CA ASN A 563 -1.00 -3.27 -27.47
C ASN A 563 -2.17 -3.78 -26.60
N VAL A 564 -2.21 -3.38 -25.32
CA VAL A 564 -3.17 -3.90 -24.35
C VAL A 564 -4.62 -3.71 -24.80
N ALA A 565 -5.00 -2.51 -25.24
CA ALA A 565 -6.34 -2.23 -25.74
C ALA A 565 -6.73 -3.15 -26.93
N ASP A 566 -5.84 -3.29 -27.93
CA ASP A 566 -6.10 -4.15 -29.09
C ASP A 566 -6.24 -5.64 -28.71
N VAL A 567 -5.46 -6.11 -27.72
CA VAL A 567 -5.55 -7.49 -27.22
C VAL A 567 -6.86 -7.73 -26.47
N LEU A 568 -7.29 -6.77 -25.65
CA LEU A 568 -8.55 -6.84 -24.91
C LEU A 568 -9.77 -6.77 -25.85
N ASP A 569 -9.74 -5.90 -26.86
CA ASP A 569 -10.79 -5.76 -27.88
C ASP A 569 -10.94 -7.05 -28.72
N ALA A 570 -9.84 -7.75 -28.97
CA ALA A 570 -9.83 -8.96 -29.78
C ALA A 570 -10.24 -10.23 -29.00
N ALA A 571 -10.24 -10.17 -27.67
CA ALA A 571 -10.53 -11.32 -26.82
C ALA A 571 -12.06 -11.58 -26.70
N ASP A 572 -12.45 -12.84 -26.81
CA ASP A 572 -13.81 -13.30 -26.45
C ASP A 572 -13.83 -13.68 -24.96
N GLY A 573 -13.76 -12.67 -24.10
CA GLY A 573 -13.54 -12.83 -22.65
C GLY A 573 -12.12 -12.47 -22.23
N LEU A 574 -11.50 -13.29 -21.38
CA LEU A 574 -10.13 -13.04 -20.91
C LEU A 574 -9.10 -13.48 -21.97
N PRO A 575 -8.09 -12.65 -22.32
CA PRO A 575 -7.08 -13.00 -23.30
C PRO A 575 -6.16 -14.12 -22.80
N SER A 576 -5.48 -14.83 -23.70
CA SER A 576 -4.52 -15.87 -23.31
C SER A 576 -3.15 -15.30 -22.91
N GLU A 577 -2.75 -14.17 -23.49
CA GLU A 577 -1.43 -13.57 -23.25
C GLU A 577 -1.36 -12.10 -23.70
N PHE A 578 -0.33 -11.40 -23.22
CA PHE A 578 0.10 -10.08 -23.68
C PHE A 578 1.57 -10.11 -24.06
N ASP A 579 1.93 -9.48 -25.18
CA ASP A 579 3.33 -9.20 -25.49
C ASP A 579 3.89 -8.19 -24.48
N SER A 580 5.14 -8.39 -24.07
CA SER A 580 5.78 -7.54 -23.06
C SER A 580 7.29 -7.41 -23.29
N ILE A 581 7.87 -6.36 -22.74
CA ILE A 581 9.32 -6.21 -22.61
C ILE A 581 9.67 -5.75 -21.20
N TYR A 582 10.69 -6.37 -20.66
CA TYR A 582 11.31 -5.99 -19.40
C TYR A 582 12.60 -5.20 -19.66
N TYR A 583 12.84 -4.13 -18.89
CA TYR A 583 14.11 -3.39 -18.84
C TYR A 583 14.68 -3.39 -17.43
N VAL A 584 15.98 -3.60 -17.31
CA VAL A 584 16.73 -3.43 -16.06
C VAL A 584 16.95 -1.93 -15.83
N TYR A 585 16.62 -1.44 -14.64
CA TYR A 585 17.11 -0.14 -14.17
C TYR A 585 18.38 -0.29 -13.35
N GLN A 586 18.41 -1.29 -12.46
CA GLN A 586 19.54 -1.62 -11.61
C GLN A 586 19.63 -3.13 -11.46
N GLY A 587 20.78 -3.73 -11.81
CA GLY A 587 21.08 -5.14 -11.50
C GLY A 587 21.71 -5.31 -10.11
N GLU A 588 22.12 -6.53 -9.77
CA GLU A 588 22.84 -6.86 -8.51
C GLU A 588 24.32 -6.42 -8.60
N ASN A 589 24.57 -5.18 -9.03
CA ASN A 589 25.89 -4.60 -9.19
C ASN A 589 26.18 -3.57 -8.10
N PRO A 590 27.46 -3.28 -7.80
CA PRO A 590 27.82 -2.25 -6.84
C PRO A 590 27.20 -0.87 -7.15
N VAL A 591 26.55 -0.26 -6.14
CA VAL A 591 25.92 1.08 -6.18
C VAL A 591 26.67 2.13 -5.35
N ASN A 592 27.76 1.75 -4.66
CA ASN A 592 28.49 2.65 -3.77
C ASN A 592 28.95 3.96 -4.44
N ASP A 593 29.31 3.91 -5.72
CA ASP A 593 29.75 5.09 -6.49
C ASP A 593 28.58 5.86 -7.13
N GLN A 594 27.37 5.29 -7.08
CA GLN A 594 26.11 5.89 -7.55
C GLN A 594 25.41 6.70 -6.45
N ILE A 595 25.73 6.43 -5.17
CA ILE A 595 25.10 7.06 -4.01
C ILE A 595 25.74 8.42 -3.66
N ALA A 596 24.97 9.49 -3.83
CA ALA A 596 25.24 10.83 -3.35
C ALA A 596 24.76 11.00 -1.89
N ARG A 597 25.70 11.12 -0.94
CA ARG A 597 25.38 11.30 0.49
C ARG A 597 25.23 12.74 0.99
N GLY A 598 25.62 13.72 0.18
CA GLY A 598 25.65 15.13 0.60
C GLY A 598 26.52 15.44 1.84
N GLY A 599 27.42 14.53 2.23
CA GLY A 599 28.27 14.65 3.43
C GLY A 599 27.71 13.97 4.69
N GLU A 600 26.51 13.39 4.61
CA GLU A 600 25.82 12.68 5.69
C GLU A 600 25.87 11.15 5.48
N GLY A 601 24.96 10.40 6.09
CA GLY A 601 24.94 8.93 6.08
C GLY A 601 26.18 8.34 6.73
N LYS A 602 26.65 8.92 7.85
CA LYS A 602 27.83 8.41 8.58
C LYS A 602 27.38 7.41 9.64
N TYR A 603 28.07 6.29 9.74
CA TYR A 603 27.81 5.28 10.77
C TYR A 603 28.74 5.42 11.97
N ASN A 604 28.28 4.92 13.11
CA ASN A 604 29.18 4.54 14.19
C ASN A 604 30.05 3.36 13.73
N VAL A 605 31.35 3.43 13.99
CA VAL A 605 32.29 2.42 13.52
C VAL A 605 32.35 1.29 14.52
N VAL A 606 32.04 0.07 14.07
CA VAL A 606 32.08 -1.14 14.87
C VAL A 606 32.86 -2.24 14.16
N ASP A 607 33.65 -2.99 14.92
CA ASP A 607 34.53 -4.05 14.38
C ASP A 607 33.75 -5.15 13.64
N VAL A 608 32.51 -5.44 14.07
CA VAL A 608 31.68 -6.51 13.49
C VAL A 608 31.27 -6.22 12.05
N CYS A 609 31.07 -4.94 11.69
CA CYS A 609 30.76 -4.50 10.33
C CYS A 609 32.02 -4.03 9.57
N PHE A 610 33.18 -4.66 9.83
CA PHE A 610 34.46 -4.38 9.15
C PHE A 610 34.85 -2.89 9.12
N ASP A 611 34.61 -2.17 10.22
CA ASP A 611 34.87 -0.75 10.35
C ASP A 611 34.15 0.12 9.29
N LEU A 612 33.00 -0.34 8.79
CA LEU A 612 32.16 0.44 7.90
C LEU A 612 31.76 1.75 8.57
N ASN A 613 31.84 2.85 7.83
CA ASN A 613 31.70 4.19 8.38
C ASN A 613 30.67 5.07 7.66
N ASN A 614 30.02 4.57 6.61
CA ASN A 614 28.97 5.30 5.91
C ASN A 614 28.03 4.44 5.05
N ALA A 615 26.88 5.02 4.70
CA ALA A 615 25.75 4.40 4.01
C ALA A 615 25.92 4.18 2.48
N GLN A 616 27.12 4.34 1.90
CA GLN A 616 27.37 3.87 0.52
C GLN A 616 27.41 2.34 0.43
N ARG A 617 27.42 1.66 1.58
CA ARG A 617 27.43 0.20 1.71
C ARG A 617 26.48 -0.21 2.83
N ASN A 618 26.00 -1.43 2.75
CA ASN A 618 25.12 -2.05 3.74
C ASN A 618 25.91 -2.94 4.72
N CYS A 619 25.39 -3.17 5.93
CA CYS A 619 25.89 -4.21 6.84
C CYS A 619 24.74 -5.11 7.25
N ASP A 620 24.57 -6.24 6.56
CA ASP A 620 23.45 -7.16 6.75
C ASP A 620 23.47 -7.77 8.16
N ALA A 621 22.36 -8.38 8.58
CA ALA A 621 22.23 -9.02 9.90
C ALA A 621 23.25 -10.16 10.16
N ASP A 622 23.87 -10.72 9.12
CA ASP A 622 24.95 -11.70 9.20
C ASP A 622 26.37 -11.08 9.25
N TYR A 623 26.43 -9.75 9.33
CA TYR A 623 27.62 -8.89 9.33
C TYR A 623 28.40 -8.84 8.01
N SER A 624 27.83 -9.37 6.92
CA SER A 624 28.40 -9.15 5.60
C SER A 624 28.24 -7.70 5.17
N VAL A 625 29.22 -7.19 4.41
CA VAL A 625 29.22 -5.79 3.98
C VAL A 625 29.00 -5.73 2.48
N GLN A 626 27.82 -5.30 2.09
CA GLN A 626 27.40 -5.28 0.70
C GLN A 626 27.70 -3.95 0.02
N SER A 627 27.90 -4.00 -1.29
CA SER A 627 28.07 -2.81 -2.12
C SER A 627 26.90 -2.56 -3.04
N THR A 628 25.98 -3.52 -3.10
CA THR A 628 24.72 -3.56 -3.83
C THR A 628 23.61 -2.89 -3.01
N PHE A 629 22.43 -2.76 -3.61
CA PHE A 629 21.23 -2.71 -2.79
C PHE A 629 20.96 -4.13 -2.26
N GLU A 630 20.36 -4.22 -1.09
CA GLU A 630 19.94 -5.48 -0.47
C GLU A 630 18.47 -5.34 -0.10
N ASP A 631 17.69 -6.40 -0.32
CA ASP A 631 16.30 -6.48 0.10
C ASP A 631 15.52 -5.20 -0.23
N VAL A 632 15.40 -4.88 -1.54
CA VAL A 632 14.60 -3.74 -2.02
C VAL A 632 13.13 -4.07 -1.80
N ASP A 633 12.72 -3.93 -0.55
CA ASP A 633 11.42 -4.28 -0.03
C ASP A 633 10.46 -3.13 -0.33
N GLY A 634 10.75 -1.89 0.09
CA GLY A 634 9.96 -0.73 -0.31
C GLY A 634 10.35 -0.11 -1.66
N LEU A 635 9.40 -0.07 -2.61
CA LEU A 635 9.56 0.60 -3.91
C LEU A 635 8.30 1.40 -4.31
N GLU A 636 8.49 2.68 -4.63
CA GLU A 636 7.45 3.56 -5.16
C GLU A 636 7.97 4.47 -6.27
N ILE A 637 7.21 4.59 -7.36
CA ILE A 637 7.54 5.45 -8.49
C ILE A 637 6.83 6.80 -8.33
N ILE A 638 7.63 7.84 -8.10
CA ILE A 638 7.15 9.21 -8.00
C ILE A 638 7.20 9.84 -9.39
N ALA A 639 6.03 10.07 -9.97
CA ALA A 639 5.91 10.79 -11.22
C ALA A 639 5.98 12.30 -10.98
N ALA A 640 6.94 12.97 -11.61
CA ALA A 640 7.13 14.41 -11.53
C ALA A 640 7.15 15.03 -12.92
N LYS A 641 7.20 16.36 -12.95
CA LYS A 641 7.29 17.14 -14.20
C LYS A 641 8.49 16.76 -15.07
N GLU A 642 9.59 16.39 -14.45
CA GLU A 642 10.83 15.97 -15.11
C GLU A 642 10.71 14.55 -15.68
N GLY A 643 9.86 13.71 -15.08
CA GLY A 643 9.62 12.31 -15.42
C GLY A 643 9.56 11.45 -14.16
N LEU A 644 9.98 10.18 -14.24
CA LEU A 644 9.81 9.21 -13.17
C LEU A 644 11.04 9.14 -12.27
N TYR A 645 10.82 9.00 -10.96
CA TYR A 645 11.84 8.78 -9.94
C TYR A 645 11.45 7.55 -9.11
N ALA A 646 12.40 6.77 -8.62
CA ALA A 646 12.16 5.69 -7.68
C ALA A 646 12.52 6.14 -6.26
N VAL A 647 11.59 5.98 -5.32
CA VAL A 647 11.90 5.93 -3.89
C VAL A 647 12.15 4.48 -3.54
N ILE A 648 13.31 4.21 -2.92
CA ILE A 648 13.81 2.88 -2.60
C ILE A 648 14.03 2.82 -1.09
N GLN A 649 13.44 1.81 -0.46
CA GLN A 649 13.62 1.47 0.96
C GLN A 649 14.19 0.05 1.00
N GLU A 650 15.28 -0.13 1.75
CA GLU A 650 15.84 -1.46 2.00
C GLU A 650 15.32 -2.04 3.31
N ASP A 651 15.12 -3.36 3.35
CA ASP A 651 14.85 -4.16 4.56
C ASP A 651 15.79 -5.38 4.63
N SER A 652 17.07 -5.10 4.77
CA SER A 652 18.14 -6.10 4.84
C SER A 652 18.46 -6.59 6.26
N GLY A 653 17.79 -6.03 7.27
CA GLY A 653 18.21 -6.09 8.66
C GLY A 653 19.54 -5.37 8.93
N ASN A 654 19.82 -4.24 8.27
CA ASN A 654 21.06 -3.48 8.38
C ASN A 654 21.34 -3.08 9.83
N ASP A 655 22.38 -3.70 10.38
CA ASP A 655 22.74 -3.59 11.78
C ASP A 655 23.25 -2.18 12.17
N LEU A 656 23.55 -1.32 11.19
CA LEU A 656 23.92 0.09 11.37
C LEU A 656 22.79 1.08 11.04
N GLY A 657 21.69 0.60 10.45
CA GLY A 657 20.50 1.37 10.11
C GLY A 657 20.12 1.28 8.63
N GLU A 658 18.88 0.86 8.35
CA GLU A 658 18.37 0.70 6.98
C GLU A 658 18.41 1.99 6.19
N ARG A 659 18.64 1.88 4.89
CA ARG A 659 18.89 3.03 4.02
C ARG A 659 17.67 3.31 3.16
N MET A 660 17.40 4.61 2.97
CA MET A 660 16.37 5.08 2.06
C MET A 660 16.96 6.03 1.03
N PHE A 661 16.52 5.88 -0.22
CA PHE A 661 17.04 6.64 -1.36
C PHE A 661 15.92 7.17 -2.24
N ILE A 662 16.22 8.25 -2.95
CA ILE A 662 15.49 8.64 -4.16
C ILE A 662 16.46 8.61 -5.35
N SER A 663 16.07 8.00 -6.45
CA SER A 663 16.91 7.90 -7.65
C SER A 663 17.07 9.26 -8.34
N SER A 664 18.00 9.34 -9.29
CA SER A 664 17.91 10.29 -10.40
C SER A 664 16.71 9.97 -11.29
N LEU A 665 16.48 10.77 -12.32
CA LEU A 665 15.47 10.47 -13.34
C LEU A 665 15.67 9.03 -13.87
N LEU A 666 14.58 8.25 -13.89
CA LEU A 666 14.59 6.88 -14.40
C LEU A 666 14.67 6.91 -15.92
N GLU A 667 15.80 6.45 -16.43
CA GLU A 667 16.06 6.24 -17.85
C GLU A 667 16.64 4.84 -18.02
N HIS A 668 16.18 4.09 -19.03
CA HIS A 668 16.63 2.72 -19.33
C HIS A 668 17.34 2.63 -20.70
N ASN A 669 18.02 3.70 -21.10
CA ASN A 669 18.81 3.67 -22.32
C ASN A 669 20.08 2.84 -22.07
N LEU A 670 20.39 1.89 -22.95
CA LEU A 670 21.66 1.16 -22.92
C LEU A 670 22.78 2.04 -23.50
N ASP A 671 23.13 3.11 -22.81
CA ASP A 671 24.13 4.10 -23.20
C ASP A 671 25.40 4.07 -22.32
N GLY A 672 25.43 3.15 -21.36
CA GLY A 672 26.53 2.98 -20.40
C GLY A 672 26.48 3.95 -19.23
N HIS A 673 25.35 4.64 -19.01
CA HIS A 673 25.10 5.47 -17.85
C HIS A 673 24.20 4.74 -16.83
N GLU A 674 24.78 4.42 -15.68
CA GLU A 674 24.04 3.94 -14.52
C GLU A 674 23.28 5.08 -13.84
N LEU A 675 22.26 4.74 -13.06
CA LEU A 675 21.46 5.69 -12.30
C LEU A 675 22.29 6.33 -11.18
N GLY A 676 21.87 7.52 -10.73
CA GLY A 676 22.33 8.10 -9.47
C GLY A 676 21.32 7.88 -8.36
N TYR A 677 21.76 7.87 -7.11
CA TYR A 677 20.88 7.75 -5.95
C TYR A 677 21.21 8.81 -4.90
N HIS A 678 20.18 9.46 -4.36
CA HIS A 678 20.28 10.47 -3.32
C HIS A 678 19.88 9.84 -1.98
N PHE A 679 20.83 9.72 -1.07
CA PHE A 679 20.58 9.18 0.28
C PHE A 679 19.66 10.10 1.07
N MET A 680 18.45 9.66 1.38
CA MET A 680 17.44 10.46 2.08
C MET A 680 17.70 10.44 3.59
N ALA A 681 17.73 9.24 4.17
CA ALA A 681 17.88 9.01 5.59
C ALA A 681 18.31 7.55 5.86
N MET A 682 18.69 7.28 7.09
CA MET A 682 18.77 5.92 7.62
C MET A 682 17.87 5.75 8.85
N SER A 683 17.35 4.56 9.07
CA SER A 683 16.55 4.20 10.24
C SER A 683 17.43 3.52 11.31
N GLY A 684 16.86 3.11 12.44
CA GLY A 684 17.60 2.44 13.52
C GLY A 684 18.25 1.11 13.08
N GLY A 685 19.29 0.71 13.80
CA GLY A 685 20.04 -0.54 13.61
C GLY A 685 20.56 -1.01 14.97
N LYS A 686 20.85 -2.30 15.14
CA LYS A 686 21.32 -2.85 16.43
C LYS A 686 22.53 -2.11 17.02
N TYR A 687 23.44 -1.64 16.16
CA TYR A 687 24.64 -0.88 16.54
C TYR A 687 24.56 0.62 16.22
N ASN A 688 23.41 1.10 15.75
CA ASN A 688 23.11 2.52 15.80
C ASN A 688 23.16 2.99 17.26
N THR A 689 23.81 4.10 17.52
CA THR A 689 24.10 4.53 18.90
C THR A 689 22.87 4.92 19.69
N ARG A 690 21.81 5.43 19.04
CA ARG A 690 20.54 5.71 19.73
C ARG A 690 19.84 4.42 20.10
N MET A 691 19.82 3.44 19.21
CA MET A 691 19.19 2.15 19.48
C MET A 691 19.93 1.37 20.58
N ALA A 692 21.26 1.36 20.54
CA ALA A 692 22.09 0.71 21.55
C ALA A 692 21.95 1.32 22.97
N GLU A 693 21.68 2.63 23.05
CA GLU A 693 21.45 3.34 24.32
C GLU A 693 19.96 3.34 24.75
N GLY A 694 19.09 2.61 24.05
CA GLY A 694 17.67 2.48 24.40
C GLY A 694 16.86 3.77 24.15
N VAL A 695 17.28 4.61 23.22
CA VAL A 695 16.54 5.82 22.83
C VAL A 695 15.30 5.38 22.03
N GLY A 696 14.12 5.74 22.52
CA GLY A 696 12.82 5.52 21.89
C GLY A 696 12.11 6.83 21.58
N ILE A 697 11.18 6.77 20.61
CA ILE A 697 10.20 7.83 20.38
C ILE A 697 8.84 7.13 20.26
N PRO A 698 7.88 7.37 21.18
CA PRO A 698 7.98 8.19 22.40
C PRO A 698 9.02 7.68 23.41
N ALA A 699 9.42 8.52 24.38
CA ALA A 699 10.41 8.14 25.39
C ALA A 699 10.01 6.85 26.13
N GLY A 700 10.98 5.96 26.37
CA GLY A 700 10.80 4.67 27.04
C GLY A 700 10.16 3.58 26.18
N SER A 701 9.93 3.81 24.88
CA SER A 701 9.37 2.78 23.99
C SER A 701 10.37 1.71 23.57
N ASN A 702 11.65 2.06 23.48
CA ASN A 702 12.69 1.17 22.99
C ASN A 702 13.14 0.18 24.08
N THR A 703 12.96 -1.12 23.83
CA THR A 703 13.34 -2.17 24.77
C THR A 703 14.71 -2.79 24.49
N GLU A 704 15.22 -2.66 23.26
CA GLU A 704 16.50 -3.21 22.83
C GLU A 704 17.00 -2.60 21.51
N GLY A 705 18.31 -2.66 21.27
CA GLY A 705 18.86 -2.28 19.98
C GLY A 705 18.51 -3.29 18.90
N ASN A 706 17.83 -2.85 17.84
CA ASN A 706 17.47 -3.67 16.68
C ASN A 706 17.34 -2.82 15.40
N ALA A 707 17.20 -3.48 14.26
CA ALA A 707 16.90 -2.83 12.99
C ALA A 707 15.47 -2.25 12.96
N HIS A 708 15.35 -1.12 12.28
CA HIS A 708 14.10 -0.53 11.82
C HIS A 708 14.09 -0.59 10.30
N GLU A 709 12.92 -0.46 9.70
CA GLU A 709 12.76 -0.40 8.25
C GLU A 709 11.89 0.81 7.88
N PHE A 710 12.09 1.32 6.67
CA PHE A 710 11.14 2.25 6.07
C PHE A 710 10.18 1.44 5.23
N SER A 711 8.88 1.66 5.38
CA SER A 711 7.91 1.06 4.47
C SER A 711 6.74 2.01 4.24
N GLY A 712 6.09 1.90 3.10
CA GLY A 712 5.02 2.80 2.69
C GLY A 712 5.53 4.13 2.15
N VAL A 713 5.04 4.48 0.97
CA VAL A 713 5.30 5.76 0.31
C VAL A 713 4.03 6.18 -0.43
N ILE A 714 3.64 7.45 -0.32
CA ILE A 714 2.55 8.02 -1.13
C ILE A 714 2.85 9.46 -1.53
N ASP A 715 2.64 9.80 -2.80
CA ASP A 715 2.73 11.18 -3.31
C ASP A 715 1.46 11.96 -2.94
N LEU A 716 1.62 13.05 -2.20
CA LEU A 716 0.52 13.96 -1.82
C LEU A 716 0.39 15.14 -2.80
N SER A 717 1.30 15.27 -3.75
CA SER A 717 1.47 16.51 -4.51
C SER A 717 0.34 16.77 -5.50
N GLY A 718 -0.26 15.71 -6.06
CA GLY A 718 -1.44 15.83 -6.93
C GLY A 718 -2.62 16.47 -6.20
N ILE A 719 -2.95 15.94 -5.02
CA ILE A 719 -4.04 16.44 -4.19
C ILE A 719 -3.73 17.80 -3.54
N LEU A 720 -2.46 18.19 -3.40
CA LEU A 720 -2.05 19.46 -2.79
C LEU A 720 -1.68 20.56 -3.80
N LYS A 721 -1.78 20.29 -5.11
CA LYS A 721 -1.42 21.26 -6.14
C LYS A 721 -2.34 22.49 -6.13
N LYS A 722 -1.75 23.64 -5.80
CA LYS A 722 -2.47 24.93 -5.71
C LYS A 722 -2.91 25.43 -7.09
N ALA A 723 -4.10 26.02 -7.15
CA ALA A 723 -4.65 26.55 -8.39
C ALA A 723 -3.90 27.78 -8.92
N THR A 724 -3.53 27.78 -10.19
CA THR A 724 -2.97 28.96 -10.88
C THR A 724 -3.96 30.14 -10.90
N SER A 725 -3.47 31.34 -11.26
CA SER A 725 -4.37 32.50 -11.43
C SER A 725 -5.33 32.36 -12.62
N GLU A 726 -4.98 31.51 -13.59
CA GLU A 726 -5.77 31.24 -14.79
C GLU A 726 -6.83 30.18 -14.51
N SER A 727 -6.46 29.04 -13.91
CA SER A 727 -7.42 28.02 -13.47
C SER A 727 -8.41 28.56 -12.43
N ARG A 728 -7.96 29.41 -11.50
CA ARG A 728 -8.88 30.13 -10.60
C ARG A 728 -9.92 30.98 -11.33
N ARG A 729 -9.63 31.56 -12.50
CA ARG A 729 -10.64 32.34 -13.25
C ARG A 729 -11.69 31.44 -13.89
N GLU A 730 -11.32 30.23 -14.30
CA GLU A 730 -12.22 29.23 -14.88
C GLU A 730 -13.05 28.51 -13.79
N LEU A 731 -12.44 28.20 -12.64
CA LEU A 731 -13.13 27.62 -11.48
C LEU A 731 -14.12 28.61 -10.85
N ASN A 732 -13.77 29.91 -10.81
CA ASN A 732 -14.67 30.96 -10.31
C ASN A 732 -15.95 31.14 -11.14
N THR A 733 -15.98 30.72 -12.41
CA THR A 733 -17.22 30.71 -13.21
C THR A 733 -18.21 29.62 -12.79
N GLN A 734 -17.80 28.65 -11.98
CA GLN A 734 -18.65 27.60 -11.40
C GLN A 734 -19.06 27.88 -9.95
N GLY A 735 -18.70 29.04 -9.39
CA GLY A 735 -19.15 29.48 -8.06
C GLY A 735 -18.37 28.91 -6.88
N VAL A 736 -17.21 28.28 -7.11
CA VAL A 736 -16.35 27.75 -6.05
C VAL A 736 -14.92 28.31 -6.22
N ASP A 737 -14.46 29.11 -5.26
CA ASP A 737 -13.07 29.57 -5.20
C ASP A 737 -12.23 28.44 -4.57
N LYS A 738 -11.82 27.47 -5.39
CA LYS A 738 -10.96 26.37 -4.92
C LYS A 738 -9.50 26.82 -4.97
N GLY A 739 -8.83 26.80 -3.83
CA GLY A 739 -7.39 27.09 -3.73
C GLY A 739 -6.49 26.06 -4.42
N PHE A 740 -7.07 24.97 -4.94
CA PHE A 740 -6.40 23.80 -5.50
C PHE A 740 -6.96 23.40 -6.87
N GLU A 741 -6.16 22.70 -7.67
CA GLU A 741 -6.52 22.33 -9.06
C GLU A 741 -7.59 21.23 -9.15
N ILE A 742 -7.67 20.35 -8.15
CA ILE A 742 -8.61 19.20 -8.16
C ILE A 742 -9.58 19.23 -6.98
N SER A 743 -10.68 18.50 -7.14
CA SER A 743 -11.74 18.32 -6.14
C SER A 743 -11.77 16.87 -5.64
N ALA A 744 -12.51 16.61 -4.55
CA ALA A 744 -12.75 15.24 -4.11
C ALA A 744 -13.42 14.38 -5.21
N GLY A 745 -12.97 13.13 -5.34
CA GLY A 745 -13.44 12.17 -6.35
C GLY A 745 -12.83 12.33 -7.75
N ASP A 746 -11.75 13.10 -7.89
CA ASP A 746 -11.05 13.32 -9.17
C ASP A 746 -9.67 12.62 -9.19
N GLY A 747 -9.69 11.28 -9.14
CA GLY A 747 -8.48 10.46 -9.16
C GLY A 747 -7.64 10.63 -10.43
N TYR A 748 -8.29 10.81 -11.58
CA TYR A 748 -7.58 11.09 -12.84
C TYR A 748 -6.89 12.46 -12.80
N GLY A 749 -7.61 13.50 -12.35
CA GLY A 749 -7.06 14.84 -12.18
C GLY A 749 -5.89 14.87 -11.19
N LYS A 750 -5.95 14.11 -10.09
CA LYS A 750 -4.83 13.94 -9.15
C LYS A 750 -3.57 13.47 -9.87
N ARG A 751 -3.64 12.39 -10.65
CA ARG A 751 -2.48 11.85 -11.38
C ARG A 751 -1.97 12.80 -12.45
N GLN A 752 -2.87 13.52 -13.13
CA GLN A 752 -2.44 14.59 -14.05
C GLN A 752 -1.70 15.70 -13.30
N CYS A 753 -2.16 16.06 -12.10
CA CYS A 753 -1.49 17.05 -11.28
C CYS A 753 -0.12 16.59 -10.77
N GLU A 754 0.04 15.32 -10.41
CA GLU A 754 1.34 14.74 -10.02
C GLU A 754 2.39 14.93 -11.13
N LEU A 755 2.03 14.66 -12.38
CA LEU A 755 2.90 14.85 -13.55
C LEU A 755 3.29 16.31 -13.82
N GLU A 756 2.65 17.28 -13.18
CA GLU A 756 2.96 18.70 -13.37
C GLU A 756 3.79 19.30 -12.24
N VAL A 757 3.89 18.62 -11.10
CA VAL A 757 4.67 19.09 -9.94
C VAL A 757 6.14 18.70 -10.13
N PRO A 758 7.09 19.65 -10.11
CA PRO A 758 8.53 19.37 -10.10
C PRO A 758 8.94 18.49 -8.92
N ILE A 759 9.94 17.64 -9.08
CA ILE A 759 10.39 16.73 -7.99
C ILE A 759 10.70 17.47 -6.68
N ASN A 760 11.34 18.64 -6.75
CA ASN A 760 11.69 19.44 -5.56
C ASN A 760 10.51 20.22 -4.94
N GLU A 761 9.34 20.18 -5.57
CA GLU A 761 8.09 20.72 -5.03
C GLU A 761 7.16 19.61 -4.52
N LYS A 762 7.58 18.34 -4.64
CA LYS A 762 6.79 17.19 -4.18
C LYS A 762 6.71 17.15 -2.66
N LEU A 763 5.57 16.68 -2.17
CA LEU A 763 5.35 16.30 -0.78
C LEU A 763 5.04 14.81 -0.74
N ILE A 764 5.94 14.04 -0.14
CA ILE A 764 5.89 12.58 -0.13
C ILE A 764 5.73 12.13 1.32
N ALA A 765 4.66 11.39 1.63
CA ALA A 765 4.52 10.76 2.93
C ALA A 765 5.24 9.40 2.95
N LEU A 766 5.92 9.10 4.06
CA LEU A 766 6.77 7.94 4.25
C LEU A 766 6.42 7.24 5.56
N GLY A 767 6.40 5.91 5.60
CA GLY A 767 6.32 5.15 6.85
C GLY A 767 7.69 4.72 7.33
N LEU A 768 7.77 4.49 8.63
CA LEU A 768 8.94 3.95 9.30
C LEU A 768 8.46 3.02 10.40
N GLN A 769 8.88 1.77 10.31
CA GLN A 769 8.58 0.71 11.25
C GLN A 769 9.70 0.57 12.29
N ALA A 770 9.35 0.47 13.57
CA ALA A 770 10.30 0.31 14.66
C ALA A 770 9.87 -0.84 15.57
N HIS A 771 10.13 -2.07 15.11
CA HIS A 771 9.68 -3.31 15.74
C HIS A 771 10.17 -3.53 17.19
N ASN A 772 11.30 -2.95 17.57
CA ASN A 772 11.86 -2.95 18.92
C ASN A 772 11.22 -1.92 19.87
N MET A 773 10.35 -1.05 19.37
CA MET A 773 9.67 -0.04 20.18
C MET A 773 8.33 -0.56 20.71
N ASN A 774 8.35 -1.50 21.65
CA ASN A 774 7.14 -2.10 22.22
C ASN A 774 6.92 -1.80 23.72
N GLY A 775 7.82 -1.02 24.34
CA GLY A 775 7.76 -0.64 25.75
C GLY A 775 6.98 0.65 26.01
N GLY A 776 6.95 1.07 27.28
CA GLY A 776 6.47 2.40 27.67
C GLY A 776 5.04 2.69 27.22
N ILE A 777 4.84 3.86 26.59
CA ILE A 777 3.52 4.31 26.10
C ILE A 777 2.94 3.35 25.05
N VAL A 778 3.77 2.83 24.15
CA VAL A 778 3.33 1.91 23.08
C VAL A 778 2.74 0.63 23.68
N GLY A 779 3.48 0.00 24.60
CA GLY A 779 3.03 -1.19 25.31
C GLY A 779 1.82 -0.93 26.22
N ALA A 780 1.83 0.20 26.97
CA ALA A 780 0.74 0.55 27.88
C ALA A 780 -0.61 0.80 27.18
N LEU A 781 -0.57 1.25 25.92
CA LEU A 781 -1.75 1.48 25.07
C LEU A 781 -2.05 0.31 24.12
N LYS A 782 -1.37 -0.84 24.27
CA LYS A 782 -1.56 -2.03 23.40
C LYS A 782 -1.48 -1.69 21.91
N ALA A 783 -0.55 -0.82 21.54
CA ALA A 783 -0.29 -0.42 20.17
C ALA A 783 0.59 -1.43 19.39
N ASP A 784 0.92 -2.59 19.99
CA ASP A 784 1.91 -3.58 19.51
C ASP A 784 3.34 -3.02 19.43
N ARG A 785 3.63 -2.18 18.43
CA ARG A 785 4.97 -1.68 18.12
C ARG A 785 4.96 -0.23 17.70
N GLY A 786 6.13 0.39 17.80
CA GLY A 786 6.32 1.80 17.49
C GLY A 786 6.60 2.04 16.02
N GLY A 787 6.66 3.32 15.65
CA GLY A 787 6.90 3.73 14.28
C GLY A 787 6.44 5.16 14.07
N GLN A 788 6.70 5.68 12.88
CA GLN A 788 6.31 7.04 12.51
C GLN A 788 5.79 7.11 11.10
N VAL A 789 4.87 8.05 10.90
CA VAL A 789 4.49 8.50 9.57
C VAL A 789 5.06 9.90 9.40
N LEU A 790 5.82 10.05 8.34
CA LEU A 790 6.69 11.17 8.06
C LEU A 790 6.24 11.85 6.76
N ILE A 791 6.71 13.06 6.54
CA ILE A 791 6.58 13.78 5.27
C ILE A 791 7.94 14.34 4.87
N TYR A 792 8.28 14.15 3.60
CA TYR A 792 9.54 14.53 2.98
C TYR A 792 9.29 15.46 1.79
N GLN A 793 10.15 16.46 1.65
CA GLN A 793 10.19 17.34 0.48
C GLN A 793 11.57 17.23 -0.18
N PRO A 794 11.69 16.69 -1.40
CA PRO A 794 12.97 16.55 -2.08
C PRO A 794 13.67 17.90 -2.37
N ASN A 795 15.00 17.86 -2.41
CA ASN A 795 15.87 18.94 -2.84
C ASN A 795 17.11 18.35 -3.54
N ILE A 796 16.91 17.88 -4.78
CA ILE A 796 17.87 17.12 -5.60
C ILE A 796 18.18 17.76 -6.94
#